data_AF-A0A2T6D1I9-F1
#
_entry.id   AF-A0A2T6D1I9-F1
#
_cell.length_a   1.000
_cell.length_b   1.000
_cell.length_c   1.000
_cell.angle_alpha   90.00
_cell.angle_beta   90.00
_cell.angle_gamma   90.00
#
_symmetry.space_group_name_H-M   'P 1'
#
loop_
_entity.id
_entity.type
_entity.pdbx_description
1 polymer ?
#
loop_
_entity_poly.entity_id
_entity_poly.type
_entity_poly.pdbx_seq_one_letter_code
_entity_poly.pdbx_strand_id
1 'polypeptide(L)'
;MLISSWRDADFSHHPVGGKARALGALTQAGFPVPEWTIVLPAAWEANANDLRLGLETFLSSTPGPWAVRSSAVDEDGQVHSFAGQLESFLNVAREDVLEKIQAVWGSGFSERIIAYRTQAGLSLPPPLPAVIVQQMVSAEAAGVAFSADPVSGRRGVAVVAAVRGLGEALVSGEATGDSFHVDRGRRIVERAIVNASQPVIADVRVLEIADLVRRSERYFGLPQDIEWAVSGSRLYLLQSRPITSLTGKVDPDGLWQLWDNSNIAESYSGVTTPLTFSFARHVYEEVYRQFVKILRVPLWRIEANRDVFGRMLGLVRGRVFYNLLSWYRVLAMLPGFAVNRRFMEQMMGVKEPLPDHAVAGIIGKARQTRFSDYSEIAGTILGLLGNHLLLSGKITRFYQRLDEALALGDIALEEMRPDELAAAYRRLQNQLLTRWDAPLINDFFAMVYFGVSRKLVDKWCGDPDGTLQNDLIACQGGIISAEPARRMMHLAEMARADASLRTALASGSLAEIEQIMPPAFRSEYHAYLEKFGDRCLEELKLESATLHDDPLLLLRSVARLAERDALPVSRSADLAASATQRVDVALRGRRFRRWLFDFVIGQTRDRVRDRENLRFERTRVFGRVRRIFVELGKRLHALGVLEDARDIFYLEAEESIGFVEGTAVTTNLRELARLRKEEFAGFDTDPPSDRFETLGVVYVGNAFQAARASVLATGDERKGIGCCPGVVRGRARVILDPRHAIIHPGEILVAPRTDPGWIMLFPAASGLLVEHGSLLSHSAIVAREMGMPAVVSIPGLTAWLKTGDEVELDGSTGRIIRVAASEVSHAE
;
A
#
# COMPACT_ATOMS: atom_id res chain seq x y z
N MET A 1 -46.71 17.99 29.00
CA MET A 1 -45.71 18.80 29.74
C MET A 1 -45.09 19.77 28.75
N LEU A 2 -45.31 21.08 28.94
CA LEU A 2 -44.81 22.12 28.01
C LEU A 2 -43.34 22.50 28.30
N ILE A 3 -42.88 22.15 29.50
CA ILE A 3 -41.56 22.43 30.04
C ILE A 3 -41.09 21.15 30.73
N SER A 4 -39.81 20.82 30.56
CA SER A 4 -39.17 19.70 31.24
C SER A 4 -37.95 20.21 31.99
N SER A 5 -37.83 19.84 33.27
CA SER A 5 -36.65 20.14 34.07
C SER A 5 -35.47 19.27 33.62
N TRP A 6 -34.24 19.75 33.83
CA TRP A 6 -33.04 18.93 33.67
C TRP A 6 -33.01 17.70 34.59
N ARG A 7 -33.76 17.71 35.69
CA ARG A 7 -33.88 16.57 36.64
C ARG A 7 -34.67 15.39 36.08
N ASP A 8 -35.50 15.64 35.07
CA ASP A 8 -36.38 14.67 34.40
C ASP A 8 -35.91 14.34 32.97
N ALA A 9 -34.64 14.62 32.65
CA ALA A 9 -34.08 14.80 31.28
C ALA A 9 -34.00 13.55 30.36
N ASP A 10 -35.03 12.70 30.29
CA ASP A 10 -35.18 11.76 29.18
C ASP A 10 -35.86 12.46 27.98
N PHE A 11 -35.05 12.97 27.06
CA PHE A 11 -35.52 13.65 25.85
C PHE A 11 -35.52 12.76 24.61
N SER A 12 -35.36 11.44 24.77
CA SER A 12 -35.25 10.49 23.65
C SER A 12 -36.45 10.56 22.70
N HIS A 13 -37.64 10.85 23.23
CA HIS A 13 -38.91 10.90 22.51
C HIS A 13 -39.37 12.31 22.11
N HIS A 14 -38.61 13.37 22.42
CA HIS A 14 -39.03 14.75 22.16
C HIS A 14 -38.13 15.46 21.11
N PRO A 15 -38.70 16.30 20.22
CA PRO A 15 -37.95 17.08 19.23
C PRO A 15 -37.26 18.30 19.89
N VAL A 16 -36.27 18.04 20.73
CA VAL A 16 -35.60 19.06 21.58
C VAL A 16 -34.38 19.72 20.93
N GLY A 17 -33.95 19.26 19.76
CA GLY A 17 -32.73 19.74 19.10
C GLY A 17 -31.42 19.16 19.66
N GLY A 18 -30.33 19.39 18.92
CA GLY A 18 -29.00 18.82 19.23
C GLY A 18 -28.40 19.38 20.52
N LYS A 19 -28.38 20.70 20.68
CA LYS A 19 -27.84 21.39 21.88
C LYS A 19 -28.50 20.93 23.17
N ALA A 20 -29.83 20.90 23.24
CA ALA A 20 -30.53 20.52 24.47
C ALA A 20 -30.35 19.03 24.80
N ARG A 21 -30.27 18.18 23.77
CA ARG A 21 -29.96 16.75 23.95
C ARG A 21 -28.57 16.54 24.53
N ALA A 22 -27.57 17.25 24.00
CA ALA A 22 -26.21 17.21 24.54
C ALA A 22 -26.15 17.73 25.99
N LEU A 23 -26.85 18.82 26.29
CA LEU A 23 -26.90 19.41 27.63
C LEU A 23 -27.58 18.47 28.65
N GLY A 24 -28.68 17.80 28.25
CA GLY A 24 -29.35 16.73 29.00
C GLY A 24 -28.41 15.61 29.39
N ALA A 25 -27.74 15.05 28.38
CA ALA A 25 -26.82 13.93 28.56
C ALA A 25 -25.65 14.29 29.50
N LEU A 26 -25.05 15.49 29.33
CA LEU A 26 -23.98 15.99 30.19
C LEU A 26 -24.45 16.24 31.62
N THR A 27 -25.65 16.78 31.81
CA THR A 27 -26.20 17.04 33.15
C THR A 27 -26.43 15.71 33.91
N GLN A 28 -27.02 14.72 33.26
CA GLN A 28 -27.21 13.38 33.83
C GLN A 28 -25.88 12.68 34.16
N ALA A 29 -24.85 12.94 33.36
CA ALA A 29 -23.51 12.41 33.57
C ALA A 29 -22.69 13.18 34.64
N GLY A 30 -23.29 14.17 35.31
CA GLY A 30 -22.66 14.91 36.41
C GLY A 30 -21.59 15.92 35.95
N PHE A 31 -21.67 16.42 34.72
CA PHE A 31 -20.85 17.54 34.28
C PHE A 31 -21.32 18.84 34.97
N PRO A 32 -20.43 19.84 35.14
CA PRO A 32 -20.77 21.09 35.83
C PRO A 32 -21.58 22.02 34.93
N VAL A 33 -22.81 21.62 34.61
CA VAL A 33 -23.74 22.40 33.81
C VAL A 33 -24.56 23.32 34.72
N PRO A 34 -24.72 24.63 34.42
CA PRO A 34 -25.62 25.51 35.17
C PRO A 34 -27.06 25.00 35.15
N GLU A 35 -27.84 25.31 36.18
CA GLU A 35 -29.26 24.95 36.24
C GLU A 35 -30.01 25.43 34.99
N TRP A 36 -30.81 24.56 34.37
CA TRP A 36 -31.48 24.88 33.11
C TRP A 36 -32.81 24.15 32.94
N THR A 37 -33.68 24.68 32.11
CA THR A 37 -34.93 24.05 31.71
C THR A 37 -35.11 24.17 30.20
N ILE A 38 -36.00 23.37 29.63
CA ILE A 38 -36.33 23.43 28.22
C ILE A 38 -37.82 23.69 28.00
N VAL A 39 -38.11 24.61 27.09
CA VAL A 39 -39.43 24.86 26.55
C VAL A 39 -39.56 24.08 25.25
N LEU A 40 -40.52 23.16 25.20
CA LEU A 40 -40.75 22.31 24.04
C LEU A 40 -41.46 23.07 22.92
N PRO A 41 -41.29 22.69 21.63
CA PRO A 41 -41.97 23.34 20.51
C PRO A 41 -43.50 23.38 20.65
N ALA A 42 -44.09 22.36 21.28
CA ALA A 42 -45.54 22.30 21.57
C ALA A 42 -46.04 23.45 22.46
N ALA A 43 -45.15 24.16 23.16
CA ALA A 43 -45.51 25.33 23.95
C ALA A 43 -45.91 26.55 23.11
N TRP A 44 -45.59 26.57 21.81
CA TRP A 44 -46.05 27.61 20.89
C TRP A 44 -47.56 27.66 20.75
N GLU A 45 -48.21 26.50 20.71
CA GLU A 45 -49.67 26.36 20.56
C GLU A 45 -50.42 26.43 21.89
N ALA A 46 -49.70 26.44 23.01
CA ALA A 46 -50.28 26.47 24.35
C ALA A 46 -50.70 27.89 24.78
N ASN A 47 -51.63 27.98 25.73
CA ASN A 47 -52.01 29.27 26.32
C ASN A 47 -50.80 29.92 27.00
N ALA A 48 -50.56 31.22 26.74
CA ALA A 48 -49.47 31.99 27.33
C ALA A 48 -49.45 31.92 28.88
N ASN A 49 -50.62 31.77 29.51
CA ASN A 49 -50.72 31.61 30.96
C ASN A 49 -50.16 30.27 31.46
N ASP A 50 -50.33 29.18 30.71
CA ASP A 50 -49.84 27.85 31.09
C ASP A 50 -48.31 27.77 30.94
N LEU A 51 -47.77 28.35 29.87
CA LEU A 51 -46.32 28.49 29.67
C LEU A 51 -45.69 29.35 30.77
N ARG A 52 -46.33 30.47 31.12
CA ARG A 52 -45.88 31.37 32.20
C ARG A 52 -45.82 30.65 33.54
N LEU A 53 -46.90 29.95 33.91
CA LEU A 53 -46.97 29.21 35.18
C LEU A 53 -45.87 28.14 35.28
N GLY A 54 -45.61 27.43 34.18
CA GLY A 54 -44.54 26.45 34.12
C GLY A 54 -43.14 27.07 34.25
N LEU A 55 -42.88 28.19 33.56
CA LEU A 55 -41.59 28.89 33.63
C LEU A 55 -41.35 29.48 35.03
N GLU A 56 -42.37 30.06 35.66
CA GLU A 56 -42.28 30.66 36.99
C GLU A 56 -41.78 29.70 38.06
N THR A 57 -42.10 28.41 37.93
CA THR A 57 -41.59 27.38 38.85
C THR A 57 -40.06 27.29 38.79
N PHE A 58 -39.49 27.26 37.58
CA PHE A 58 -38.03 27.25 37.39
C PHE A 58 -37.40 28.58 37.80
N LEU A 59 -37.93 29.70 37.31
CA LEU A 59 -37.40 31.05 37.56
C LEU A 59 -37.44 31.45 39.04
N SER A 60 -38.37 30.89 39.83
CA SER A 60 -38.41 31.11 41.29
C SER A 60 -37.39 30.28 42.05
N SER A 61 -37.00 29.12 41.49
CA SER A 61 -36.08 28.17 42.13
C SER A 61 -34.61 28.38 41.79
N THR A 62 -34.32 29.21 40.78
CA THR A 62 -32.97 29.46 40.26
C THR A 62 -32.69 30.96 40.25
N PRO A 63 -31.54 31.43 40.76
CA PRO A 63 -31.22 32.86 40.72
C PRO A 63 -30.85 33.31 39.31
N GLY A 64 -31.49 34.38 38.84
CA GLY A 64 -31.18 35.02 37.56
C GLY A 64 -29.89 35.87 37.57
N PRO A 65 -29.52 36.48 36.43
CA PRO A 65 -30.25 36.50 35.15
C PRO A 65 -30.16 35.16 34.38
N TRP A 66 -30.80 35.06 33.21
CA TRP A 66 -30.85 33.83 32.39
C TRP A 66 -30.31 34.04 30.96
N ALA A 67 -29.87 32.95 30.36
CA ALA A 67 -29.60 32.82 28.93
C ALA A 67 -30.76 32.06 28.25
N VAL A 68 -31.31 32.64 27.19
CA VAL A 68 -32.38 32.06 26.38
C VAL A 68 -31.81 31.69 25.02
N ARG A 69 -31.66 30.39 24.75
CA ARG A 69 -30.94 29.86 23.58
C ARG A 69 -31.85 28.95 22.74
N SER A 70 -31.73 29.06 21.43
CA SER A 70 -32.36 28.15 20.48
C SER A 70 -31.70 26.76 20.46
N SER A 71 -32.50 25.72 20.29
CA SER A 71 -32.08 24.33 20.06
C SER A 71 -32.98 23.71 18.99
N ALA A 72 -32.57 23.79 17.73
CA ALA A 72 -33.31 23.20 16.61
C ALA A 72 -32.89 21.75 16.33
N VAL A 73 -33.82 20.94 15.81
CA VAL A 73 -33.55 19.55 15.38
C VAL A 73 -32.59 19.50 14.20
N ASP A 74 -32.73 20.47 13.29
CA ASP A 74 -31.92 20.54 12.06
C ASP A 74 -30.58 21.28 12.28
N GLU A 75 -30.37 21.91 13.45
CA GLU A 75 -29.27 22.86 13.68
C GLU A 75 -27.89 22.20 13.75
N ASP A 76 -27.83 20.96 14.23
CA ASP A 76 -26.61 20.18 14.49
C ASP A 76 -26.55 18.89 13.63
N GLY A 77 -27.17 18.90 12.44
CA GLY A 77 -27.16 17.75 11.52
C GLY A 77 -25.76 17.45 10.95
N GLN A 78 -25.49 16.18 10.62
CA GLN A 78 -24.21 15.77 10.02
C GLN A 78 -23.96 16.34 8.62
N VAL A 79 -25.01 16.78 7.92
CA VAL A 79 -24.97 17.22 6.50
C VAL A 79 -25.20 18.73 6.34
N HIS A 80 -26.00 19.34 7.22
CA HIS A 80 -26.30 20.78 7.21
C HIS A 80 -26.19 21.34 8.63
N SER A 81 -25.33 22.34 8.84
CA SER A 81 -25.21 23.03 10.12
C SER A 81 -25.81 24.42 10.03
N PHE A 82 -26.79 24.73 10.88
CA PHE A 82 -27.40 26.08 10.99
C PHE A 82 -26.65 26.95 12.00
N ALA A 83 -25.37 26.66 12.26
CA ALA A 83 -24.58 27.33 13.29
C ALA A 83 -24.70 28.86 13.20
N GLY A 84 -25.20 29.48 14.27
CA GLY A 84 -25.30 30.93 14.42
C GLY A 84 -26.42 31.61 13.62
N GLN A 85 -27.41 30.88 13.09
CA GLN A 85 -28.53 31.49 12.35
C GLN A 85 -29.77 31.80 13.20
N LEU A 86 -29.97 31.10 14.33
CA LEU A 86 -31.06 31.38 15.27
C LEU A 86 -30.57 32.29 16.41
N GLU A 87 -31.45 33.16 16.88
CA GLU A 87 -31.09 34.12 17.92
C GLU A 87 -30.86 33.44 19.28
N SER A 88 -30.02 34.06 20.10
CA SER A 88 -29.77 33.70 21.50
C SER A 88 -29.61 35.00 22.29
N PHE A 89 -30.21 35.04 23.48
CA PHE A 89 -30.21 36.23 24.34
C PHE A 89 -29.52 35.92 25.66
N LEU A 90 -28.59 36.78 26.07
CA LEU A 90 -27.85 36.68 27.33
C LEU A 90 -28.31 37.77 28.31
N ASN A 91 -28.04 37.57 29.61
CA ASN A 91 -28.40 38.51 30.69
C ASN A 91 -29.89 38.91 30.72
N VAL A 92 -30.78 37.98 30.40
CA VAL A 92 -32.22 38.23 30.37
C VAL A 92 -32.76 38.34 31.79
N ALA A 93 -33.44 39.44 32.10
CA ALA A 93 -34.13 39.64 33.37
C ALA A 93 -35.37 38.74 33.48
N ARG A 94 -35.87 38.53 34.70
CA ARG A 94 -36.94 37.54 34.97
C ARG A 94 -38.20 37.85 34.16
N GLU A 95 -38.57 39.12 34.13
CA GLU A 95 -39.72 39.69 33.45
C GLU A 95 -39.65 39.52 31.92
N ASP A 96 -38.45 39.45 31.36
CA ASP A 96 -38.21 39.44 29.91
C ASP A 96 -38.06 38.03 29.32
N VAL A 97 -37.92 36.99 30.16
CA VAL A 97 -37.67 35.61 29.70
C VAL A 97 -38.73 35.14 28.70
N LEU A 98 -40.01 35.40 28.98
CA LEU A 98 -41.11 34.99 28.10
C LEU A 98 -41.06 35.70 26.74
N GLU A 99 -40.76 37.00 26.73
CA GLU A 99 -40.60 37.79 25.51
C GLU A 99 -39.44 37.24 24.67
N LYS A 100 -38.30 36.93 25.30
CA LYS A 100 -37.13 36.40 24.58
C LYS A 100 -37.35 34.99 24.04
N ILE A 101 -38.15 34.15 24.71
CA ILE A 101 -38.57 32.85 24.14
C ILE A 101 -39.38 33.07 22.85
N GLN A 102 -40.32 34.02 22.86
CA GLN A 102 -41.10 34.37 21.67
C GLN A 102 -40.23 34.93 20.54
N ALA A 103 -39.24 35.76 20.87
CA ALA A 103 -38.27 36.26 19.91
C ALA A 103 -37.44 35.13 19.28
N VAL A 104 -36.98 34.15 20.06
CA VAL A 104 -36.28 32.97 19.54
C VAL A 104 -37.14 32.19 18.54
N TRP A 105 -38.42 31.97 18.85
CA TRP A 105 -39.34 31.33 17.90
C TRP A 105 -39.56 32.17 16.64
N GLY A 106 -39.70 33.50 16.78
CA GLY A 106 -39.80 34.43 15.66
C GLY A 106 -38.57 34.40 14.75
N SER A 107 -37.37 34.26 15.32
CA SER A 107 -36.12 34.20 14.55
C SER A 107 -36.07 33.04 13.55
N GLY A 108 -36.77 31.93 13.86
CA GLY A 108 -36.91 30.77 13.00
C GLY A 108 -37.60 31.04 11.66
N PHE A 109 -38.35 32.14 11.56
CA PHE A 109 -39.08 32.57 10.35
C PHE A 109 -38.41 33.75 9.64
N SER A 110 -37.16 34.09 9.99
CA SER A 110 -36.41 35.14 9.30
C SER A 110 -36.19 34.80 7.82
N GLU A 111 -36.14 35.83 6.96
CA GLU A 111 -35.90 35.67 5.52
C GLU A 111 -34.62 34.87 5.22
N ARG A 112 -33.59 35.04 6.05
CA ARG A 112 -32.31 34.32 5.95
C ARG A 112 -32.48 32.79 6.09
N ILE A 113 -33.26 32.34 7.08
CA ILE A 113 -33.47 30.91 7.32
C ILE A 113 -34.36 30.31 6.23
N ILE A 114 -35.37 31.03 5.77
CA ILE A 114 -36.24 30.58 4.67
C ILE A 114 -35.43 30.44 3.37
N ALA A 115 -34.57 31.42 3.05
CA ALA A 115 -33.70 31.36 1.87
C ALA A 115 -32.71 30.19 1.95
N TYR A 116 -32.05 29.99 3.09
CA TYR A 116 -31.11 28.88 3.29
C TYR A 116 -31.80 27.51 3.15
N ARG A 117 -32.96 27.32 3.77
CA ARG A 117 -33.73 26.06 3.69
C ARG A 117 -34.18 25.76 2.27
N THR A 118 -34.60 26.78 1.53
CA THR A 118 -34.96 26.65 0.12
C THR A 118 -33.77 26.21 -0.73
N GLN A 119 -32.59 26.80 -0.50
CA GLN A 119 -31.36 26.42 -1.21
C GLN A 119 -30.87 25.02 -0.85
N ALA A 120 -31.05 24.60 0.41
CA ALA A 120 -30.69 23.26 0.90
C ALA A 120 -31.74 22.17 0.60
N GLY A 121 -32.88 22.51 -0.02
CA GLY A 121 -33.96 21.56 -0.34
C GLY A 121 -34.71 21.04 0.91
N LEU A 122 -34.70 21.80 2.00
CA LEU A 122 -35.35 21.43 3.27
C LEU A 122 -36.82 21.87 3.30
N SER A 123 -37.64 21.18 4.08
CA SER A 123 -39.08 21.43 4.19
C SER A 123 -39.41 22.82 4.77
N LEU A 124 -40.49 23.41 4.25
CA LEU A 124 -41.12 24.64 4.74
C LEU A 124 -42.57 24.36 5.17
N PRO A 125 -43.09 25.02 6.22
CA PRO A 125 -42.40 25.98 7.09
C PRO A 125 -41.33 25.33 7.97
N PRO A 126 -40.33 26.09 8.46
CA PRO A 126 -39.29 25.56 9.35
C PRO A 126 -39.91 24.99 10.65
N PRO A 127 -39.40 23.86 11.17
CA PRO A 127 -39.85 23.35 12.46
C PRO A 127 -39.46 24.34 13.56
N LEU A 128 -40.36 24.57 14.52
CA LEU A 128 -40.10 25.43 15.66
C LEU A 128 -38.97 24.84 16.53
N PRO A 129 -37.94 25.63 16.90
CA PRO A 129 -36.89 25.15 17.79
C PRO A 129 -37.42 25.00 19.22
N ALA A 130 -36.85 24.06 19.96
CA ALA A 130 -36.97 24.08 21.41
C ALA A 130 -36.14 25.25 21.96
N VAL A 131 -36.51 25.77 23.13
CA VAL A 131 -35.82 26.91 23.74
C VAL A 131 -35.23 26.49 25.08
N ILE A 132 -33.92 26.60 25.20
CA ILE A 132 -33.17 26.37 26.43
C ILE A 132 -33.21 27.66 27.25
N VAL A 133 -33.65 27.56 28.50
CA VAL A 133 -33.55 28.64 29.49
C VAL A 133 -32.56 28.18 30.55
N GLN A 134 -31.35 28.74 30.52
CA GLN A 134 -30.22 28.34 31.36
C GLN A 134 -29.85 29.48 32.31
N GLN A 135 -29.47 29.15 33.54
CA GLN A 135 -28.95 30.12 34.49
C GLN A 135 -27.71 30.81 33.93
N MET A 136 -27.68 32.14 33.98
CA MET A 136 -26.53 32.90 33.52
C MET A 136 -25.37 32.79 34.52
N VAL A 137 -24.18 32.49 34.02
CA VAL A 137 -22.96 32.48 34.83
C VAL A 137 -22.32 33.87 34.79
N SER A 138 -22.13 34.49 35.95
CA SER A 138 -21.35 35.73 36.08
C SER A 138 -19.87 35.43 35.88
N ALA A 139 -19.44 35.35 34.61
CA ALA A 139 -18.13 34.88 34.22
C ALA A 139 -17.03 35.94 34.45
N GLU A 140 -15.98 35.57 35.17
CA GLU A 140 -14.72 36.33 35.23
C GLU A 140 -13.90 36.11 33.94
N ALA A 141 -13.97 34.87 33.44
CA ALA A 141 -13.42 34.46 32.15
C ALA A 141 -14.34 33.41 31.52
N ALA A 142 -14.43 33.43 30.19
CA ALA A 142 -15.19 32.47 29.42
C ALA A 142 -14.50 32.21 28.08
N GLY A 143 -14.95 31.17 27.38
CA GLY A 143 -14.49 30.93 26.03
C GLY A 143 -14.92 29.59 25.48
N VAL A 144 -14.15 29.10 24.52
CA VAL A 144 -14.37 27.81 23.85
C VAL A 144 -13.20 26.88 24.09
N ALA A 145 -13.46 25.58 24.10
CA ALA A 145 -12.41 24.58 24.15
C ALA A 145 -12.74 23.42 23.22
N PHE A 146 -11.73 22.98 22.47
CA PHE A 146 -11.82 21.87 21.54
C PHE A 146 -11.00 20.70 22.08
N SER A 147 -11.53 19.48 22.07
CA SER A 147 -10.77 18.28 22.49
C SER A 147 -9.68 17.89 21.49
N ALA A 148 -9.82 18.34 20.25
CA ALA A 148 -8.87 18.20 19.15
C ALA A 148 -8.71 19.54 18.45
N ASP A 149 -7.53 19.82 17.89
CA ASP A 149 -7.28 21.06 17.17
C ASP A 149 -8.07 21.08 15.84
N PRO A 150 -9.05 21.99 15.67
CA PRO A 150 -9.90 22.02 14.48
C PRO A 150 -9.17 22.56 13.24
N VAL A 151 -8.03 23.24 13.42
CA VAL A 151 -7.25 23.86 12.34
C VAL A 151 -6.20 22.89 11.83
N SER A 152 -5.31 22.41 12.71
CA SER A 152 -4.25 21.49 12.29
C SER A 152 -4.76 20.05 12.11
N GLY A 153 -5.89 19.70 12.73
CA GLY A 153 -6.45 18.34 12.74
C GLY A 153 -5.84 17.42 13.80
N ARG A 154 -4.94 17.93 14.65
CA ARG A 154 -4.26 17.18 15.70
C ARG A 154 -5.21 16.72 16.80
N ARG A 155 -5.41 15.40 16.92
CA ARG A 155 -6.30 14.80 17.93
C ARG A 155 -5.59 14.52 19.26
N GLY A 156 -4.28 14.78 19.35
CA GLY A 156 -3.51 14.70 20.59
C GLY A 156 -3.59 15.96 21.46
N VAL A 157 -4.06 17.06 20.88
CA VAL A 157 -3.98 18.41 21.42
C VAL A 157 -5.38 18.97 21.64
N ALA A 158 -5.67 19.38 22.87
CA ALA A 158 -6.85 20.17 23.17
C ALA A 158 -6.50 21.66 23.03
N VAL A 159 -7.39 22.45 22.46
CA VAL A 159 -7.22 23.88 22.28
C VAL A 159 -8.18 24.61 23.21
N VAL A 160 -7.67 25.51 24.03
CA VAL A 160 -8.47 26.33 24.96
C VAL A 160 -8.32 27.78 24.56
N ALA A 161 -9.41 28.43 24.19
CA ALA A 161 -9.46 29.85 23.90
C ALA A 161 -10.22 30.59 25.03
N ALA A 162 -9.67 31.70 25.52
CA ALA A 162 -10.18 32.42 26.69
C ALA A 162 -10.25 33.93 26.48
N VAL A 163 -11.34 34.54 26.94
CA VAL A 163 -11.54 36.00 27.03
C VAL A 163 -11.98 36.40 28.44
N ARG A 164 -11.75 37.67 28.81
CA ARG A 164 -12.27 38.23 30.08
C ARG A 164 -13.76 38.52 29.95
N GLY A 165 -14.53 38.24 30.99
CA GLY A 165 -15.98 38.47 30.99
C GLY A 165 -16.74 37.43 30.16
N LEU A 166 -17.77 37.87 29.44
CA LEU A 166 -18.66 36.99 28.68
C LEU A 166 -18.03 36.52 27.36
N GLY A 167 -18.24 35.26 27.01
CA GLY A 167 -17.63 34.61 25.84
C GLY A 167 -18.28 34.94 24.49
N GLU A 168 -19.34 35.74 24.46
CA GLU A 168 -20.13 36.03 23.25
C GLU A 168 -19.27 36.64 22.13
N ALA A 169 -18.44 37.63 22.46
CA ALA A 169 -17.54 38.28 21.50
C ALA A 169 -16.50 37.34 20.88
N LEU A 170 -16.17 36.22 21.55
CA LEU A 170 -15.27 35.19 21.03
C LEU A 170 -16.02 34.22 20.10
N VAL A 171 -17.27 33.87 20.46
CA VAL A 171 -18.13 32.98 19.66
C VAL A 171 -18.63 33.67 18.38
N SER A 172 -18.87 34.99 18.43
CA SER A 172 -19.24 35.82 17.27
C SER A 172 -18.05 36.17 16.36
N GLY A 173 -16.82 35.94 16.82
CA GLY A 173 -15.59 36.30 16.09
C GLY A 173 -15.22 37.79 16.13
N GLU A 174 -15.87 38.58 17.00
CA GLU A 174 -15.65 40.02 17.14
C GLU A 174 -14.42 40.37 18.01
N ALA A 175 -13.92 39.40 18.80
CA ALA A 175 -12.73 39.56 19.64
C ALA A 175 -11.78 38.36 19.56
N THR A 176 -10.47 38.63 19.55
CA THR A 176 -9.42 37.60 19.62
C THR A 176 -9.01 37.34 21.06
N GLY A 177 -9.26 36.14 21.57
CA GLY A 177 -8.89 35.70 22.92
C GLY A 177 -7.49 35.06 23.01
N ASP A 178 -7.03 34.84 24.25
CA ASP A 178 -5.83 34.05 24.51
C ASP A 178 -6.06 32.59 24.09
N SER A 179 -5.06 31.95 23.49
CA SER A 179 -5.15 30.56 23.03
C SER A 179 -4.05 29.69 23.65
N PHE A 180 -4.42 28.50 24.11
CA PHE A 180 -3.53 27.54 24.74
C PHE A 180 -3.71 26.16 24.12
N HIS A 181 -2.61 25.49 23.81
CA HIS A 181 -2.61 24.12 23.28
C HIS A 181 -2.09 23.16 24.36
N VAL A 182 -2.89 22.15 24.70
CA VAL A 182 -2.63 21.21 25.79
C VAL A 182 -2.50 19.78 25.26
N ASP A 183 -1.33 19.16 25.47
CA ASP A 183 -1.06 17.78 25.07
C ASP A 183 -1.74 16.75 25.99
N ARG A 184 -1.67 15.47 25.62
CA ARG A 184 -2.22 14.38 26.44
C ARG A 184 -1.51 14.16 27.78
N GLY A 185 -0.30 14.70 27.93
CA GLY A 185 0.48 14.66 29.18
C GLY A 185 0.12 15.79 30.14
N ARG A 186 -0.95 16.56 29.88
CA ARG A 186 -1.36 17.74 30.65
C ARG A 186 -0.29 18.84 30.67
N ARG A 187 0.41 19.02 29.55
CA ARG A 187 1.38 20.11 29.37
C ARG A 187 0.88 21.11 28.34
N ILE A 188 1.04 22.39 28.65
CA ILE A 188 0.80 23.48 27.70
C ILE A 188 2.00 23.52 26.75
N VAL A 189 1.79 23.13 25.49
CA VAL A 189 2.83 23.04 24.46
C VAL A 189 2.98 24.32 23.65
N GLU A 190 1.91 25.13 23.57
CA GLU A 190 1.89 26.40 22.86
C GLU A 190 0.93 27.37 23.56
N ARG A 191 1.27 28.66 23.56
CA ARG A 191 0.42 29.74 24.07
C ARG A 191 0.53 30.98 23.17
N ALA A 192 -0.59 31.61 22.90
CA ALA A 192 -0.69 32.89 22.19
C ALA A 192 -1.54 33.85 23.03
N ILE A 193 -0.96 34.98 23.44
CA ILE A 193 -1.58 35.97 24.34
C ILE A 193 -1.75 37.27 23.57
N VAL A 194 -2.98 37.77 23.45
CA VAL A 194 -3.31 38.82 22.46
C VAL A 194 -3.11 40.24 23.01
N ASN A 195 -3.62 40.53 24.21
CA ASN A 195 -3.81 41.92 24.67
C ASN A 195 -3.22 42.23 26.06
N ALA A 196 -2.39 41.36 26.64
CA ALA A 196 -1.86 41.55 27.99
C ALA A 196 -0.45 40.97 28.20
N SER A 197 0.31 41.54 29.14
CA SER A 197 1.55 40.97 29.66
C SER A 197 1.32 39.75 30.58
N GLN A 198 0.06 39.44 30.90
CA GLN A 198 -0.36 38.29 31.70
C GLN A 198 -1.58 37.61 31.08
N PRO A 199 -1.65 36.26 31.10
CA PRO A 199 -2.75 35.50 30.52
C PRO A 199 -4.09 35.77 31.22
N VAL A 200 -5.21 35.64 30.47
CA VAL A 200 -6.59 35.78 30.97
C VAL A 200 -6.90 34.78 32.10
N ILE A 201 -6.38 33.56 31.98
CA ILE A 201 -6.54 32.49 32.96
C ILE A 201 -5.18 31.86 33.31
N ALA A 202 -5.03 31.39 34.56
CA ALA A 202 -3.82 30.71 35.01
C ALA A 202 -3.68 29.31 34.38
N ASP A 203 -2.44 28.83 34.22
CA ASP A 203 -2.13 27.52 33.62
C ASP A 203 -2.92 26.36 34.27
N VAL A 204 -3.15 26.39 35.60
CA VAL A 204 -3.97 25.38 36.29
C VAL A 204 -5.42 25.32 35.76
N ARG A 205 -6.01 26.48 35.46
CA ARG A 205 -7.37 26.58 34.91
C ARG A 205 -7.41 26.11 33.47
N VAL A 206 -6.40 26.42 32.67
CA VAL A 206 -6.25 25.91 31.30
C VAL A 206 -6.29 24.38 31.30
N LEU A 207 -5.55 23.74 32.22
CA LEU A 207 -5.52 22.28 32.34
C LEU A 207 -6.86 21.69 32.79
N GLU A 208 -7.57 22.34 33.73
CA GLU A 208 -8.91 21.92 34.16
C GLU A 208 -9.93 21.98 33.01
N ILE A 209 -9.87 23.02 32.17
CA ILE A 209 -10.73 23.17 30.99
C ILE A 209 -10.39 22.12 29.93
N ALA A 210 -9.10 21.87 29.68
CA ALA A 210 -8.66 20.83 28.77
C ALA A 210 -9.11 19.43 29.23
N ASP A 211 -9.08 19.16 30.54
CA ASP A 211 -9.59 17.92 31.12
C ASP A 211 -11.12 17.82 30.98
N LEU A 212 -11.85 18.95 31.13
CA LEU A 212 -13.30 19.00 30.96
C LEU A 212 -13.73 18.68 29.52
N VAL A 213 -13.12 19.28 28.50
CA VAL A 213 -13.47 19.00 27.10
C VAL A 213 -13.14 17.55 26.71
N ARG A 214 -12.01 17.00 27.20
CA ARG A 214 -11.64 15.58 26.99
C ARG A 214 -12.55 14.60 27.73
N ARG A 215 -13.13 15.01 28.87
CA ARG A 215 -14.19 14.24 29.53
C ARG A 215 -15.45 14.22 28.66
N SER A 216 -15.82 15.36 28.06
CA SER A 216 -16.96 15.43 27.13
C SER A 216 -16.73 14.53 25.90
N GLU A 217 -15.54 14.59 25.30
CA GLU A 217 -15.15 13.70 24.19
C GLU A 217 -15.25 12.22 24.55
N ARG A 218 -14.75 11.81 25.72
CA ARG A 218 -14.88 10.41 26.17
C ARG A 218 -16.32 9.98 26.39
N TYR A 219 -17.18 10.90 26.83
CA TYR A 219 -18.59 10.62 27.05
C TYR A 219 -19.35 10.43 25.73
N PHE A 220 -19.10 11.30 24.74
CA PHE A 220 -19.77 11.24 23.43
C PHE A 220 -19.08 10.34 22.39
N GLY A 221 -17.83 9.93 22.62
CA GLY A 221 -17.05 9.08 21.71
C GLY A 221 -16.50 9.79 20.45
N LEU A 222 -16.67 11.11 20.36
CA LEU A 222 -16.26 11.95 19.22
C LEU A 222 -15.65 13.26 19.73
N PRO A 223 -14.69 13.87 19.00
CA PRO A 223 -14.12 15.15 19.40
C PRO A 223 -15.19 16.21 19.62
N GLN A 224 -15.06 16.97 20.72
CA GLN A 224 -16.05 17.94 21.17
C GLN A 224 -15.49 19.36 21.14
N ASP A 225 -16.36 20.29 20.78
CA ASP A 225 -16.25 21.72 21.00
C ASP A 225 -17.19 22.09 22.16
N ILE A 226 -16.65 22.65 23.24
CA ILE A 226 -17.42 23.09 24.40
C ILE A 226 -17.32 24.61 24.59
N GLU A 227 -18.42 25.22 24.97
CA GLU A 227 -18.43 26.56 25.56
C GLU A 227 -18.31 26.42 27.09
N TRP A 228 -17.45 27.23 27.70
CA TRP A 228 -17.18 27.18 29.13
C TRP A 228 -17.12 28.58 29.77
N ALA A 229 -17.38 28.64 31.07
CA ALA A 229 -17.25 29.86 31.87
C ALA A 229 -16.70 29.56 33.26
N VAL A 230 -15.93 30.51 33.80
CA VAL A 230 -15.36 30.46 35.16
C VAL A 230 -15.98 31.57 36.00
N SER A 231 -16.46 31.21 37.19
CA SER A 231 -16.96 32.16 38.18
C SER A 231 -16.44 31.75 39.56
N GLY A 232 -15.59 32.59 40.16
CA GLY A 232 -14.83 32.27 41.36
C GLY A 232 -13.97 31.01 41.19
N SER A 233 -14.22 30.00 42.03
CA SER A 233 -13.49 28.73 41.98
C SER A 233 -14.12 27.66 41.08
N ARG A 234 -15.29 27.95 40.47
CA ARG A 234 -16.08 26.96 39.72
C ARG A 234 -15.93 27.15 38.20
N LEU A 235 -15.77 26.02 37.52
CA LEU A 235 -15.78 25.90 36.06
C LEU A 235 -17.13 25.32 35.63
N TYR A 236 -17.78 25.96 34.67
CA TYR A 236 -19.06 25.56 34.11
C TYR A 236 -18.94 25.17 32.64
N LEU A 237 -19.65 24.12 32.23
CA LEU A 237 -19.87 23.74 30.83
C LEU A 237 -21.21 24.32 30.39
N LEU A 238 -21.19 25.25 29.43
CA LEU A 238 -22.39 25.93 28.95
C LEU A 238 -23.03 25.18 27.79
N GLN A 239 -22.21 24.59 26.92
CA GLN A 239 -22.64 23.86 25.73
C GLN A 239 -21.57 22.85 25.27
N SER A 240 -21.97 21.81 24.53
CA SER A 240 -21.06 20.86 23.84
C SER A 240 -21.61 20.49 22.47
N ARG A 241 -20.75 20.41 21.46
CA ARG A 241 -21.09 19.99 20.09
C ARG A 241 -19.97 19.13 19.49
N PRO A 242 -20.25 18.20 18.57
CA PRO A 242 -19.21 17.43 17.89
C PRO A 242 -18.44 18.28 16.87
N ILE A 243 -17.12 18.07 16.75
CA ILE A 243 -16.29 18.72 15.73
C ILE A 243 -16.42 17.98 14.40
N THR A 244 -17.33 18.42 13.53
CA THR A 244 -17.62 17.75 12.24
C THR A 244 -16.54 18.00 11.17
N SER A 245 -15.76 19.07 11.30
CA SER A 245 -14.72 19.47 10.34
C SER A 245 -13.51 18.52 10.26
N LEU A 246 -13.41 17.58 11.21
CA LEU A 246 -12.33 16.58 11.30
C LEU A 246 -12.69 15.24 10.66
N THR A 247 -13.96 15.01 10.34
CA THR A 247 -14.42 13.78 9.70
C THR A 247 -13.75 13.60 8.34
N GLY A 248 -13.17 12.43 8.10
CA GLY A 248 -12.48 12.14 6.85
C GLY A 248 -11.11 12.80 6.69
N LYS A 249 -10.64 13.59 7.66
CA LYS A 249 -9.28 14.18 7.64
C LYS A 249 -8.25 13.28 8.31
N VAL A 250 -7.02 13.40 7.82
CA VAL A 250 -5.82 12.79 8.41
C VAL A 250 -5.62 13.32 9.82
N ASP A 251 -5.22 12.44 10.74
CA ASP A 251 -4.73 12.82 12.06
C ASP A 251 -3.21 13.01 11.99
N PRO A 252 -2.67 14.24 12.10
CA PRO A 252 -1.23 14.48 12.01
C PRO A 252 -0.43 13.85 13.17
N ASP A 253 -1.07 13.61 14.31
CA ASP A 253 -0.44 12.90 15.43
C ASP A 253 -0.55 11.37 15.28
N GLY A 254 -1.20 10.90 14.21
CA GLY A 254 -1.42 9.49 13.92
C GLY A 254 -0.14 8.73 13.59
N LEU A 255 -0.22 7.40 13.57
CA LEU A 255 0.91 6.55 13.22
C LEU A 255 1.41 6.88 11.81
N TRP A 256 2.64 7.39 11.72
CA TRP A 256 3.32 7.58 10.43
C TRP A 256 3.72 6.23 9.84
N GLN A 257 3.45 6.06 8.55
CA GLN A 257 3.83 4.89 7.75
C GLN A 257 4.37 5.34 6.40
N LEU A 258 5.37 4.60 5.91
CA LEU A 258 6.02 4.85 4.63
C LEU A 258 5.82 3.62 3.73
N TRP A 259 5.26 3.87 2.56
CA TRP A 259 4.91 2.85 1.58
C TRP A 259 5.82 2.94 0.36
N ASP A 260 6.29 1.80 -0.14
CA ASP A 260 7.16 1.74 -1.33
C ASP A 260 6.85 0.48 -2.15
N ASN A 261 6.61 0.63 -3.45
CA ASN A 261 6.36 -0.49 -4.36
C ASN A 261 7.55 -0.78 -5.32
N SER A 262 8.65 -0.02 -5.27
CA SER A 262 9.66 0.02 -6.34
C SER A 262 10.25 -1.36 -6.70
N ASN A 263 10.34 -2.25 -5.71
CA ASN A 263 10.82 -3.63 -5.90
C ASN A 263 9.66 -4.61 -6.10
N ILE A 264 8.64 -4.58 -5.23
CA ILE A 264 7.55 -5.56 -5.25
C ILE A 264 6.66 -5.44 -6.48
N ALA A 265 6.60 -4.26 -7.10
CA ALA A 265 5.90 -4.06 -8.35
C ALA A 265 6.39 -5.08 -9.39
N GLU A 266 7.71 -5.41 -9.48
CA GLU A 266 8.27 -6.45 -10.36
C GLU A 266 7.47 -7.76 -10.30
N SER A 267 7.04 -8.11 -9.09
CA SER A 267 6.28 -9.32 -8.80
C SER A 267 4.77 -9.15 -8.98
N TYR A 268 4.22 -8.00 -8.57
CA TYR A 268 2.79 -7.71 -8.57
C TYR A 268 2.54 -6.37 -9.28
N SER A 269 2.43 -6.43 -10.61
CA SER A 269 2.15 -5.28 -11.46
C SER A 269 0.68 -4.89 -11.49
N GLY A 270 0.45 -3.59 -11.65
CA GLY A 270 -0.89 -3.02 -11.80
C GLY A 270 -1.81 -3.34 -10.62
N VAL A 271 -3.10 -3.43 -10.92
CA VAL A 271 -4.12 -3.84 -9.96
C VAL A 271 -3.99 -5.35 -9.67
N THR A 272 -3.88 -5.69 -8.39
CA THR A 272 -3.75 -7.03 -7.84
C THR A 272 -5.01 -7.37 -7.05
N THR A 273 -5.67 -8.46 -7.44
CA THR A 273 -6.94 -8.90 -6.85
C THR A 273 -6.83 -9.34 -5.38
N PRO A 274 -7.93 -9.33 -4.61
CA PRO A 274 -7.97 -9.78 -3.21
C PRO A 274 -7.39 -11.17 -2.97
N LEU A 275 -7.65 -12.14 -3.85
CA LEU A 275 -7.14 -13.51 -3.71
C LEU A 275 -5.61 -13.52 -3.73
N THR A 276 -5.03 -12.87 -4.72
CA THR A 276 -3.58 -12.76 -4.87
C THR A 276 -2.96 -11.99 -3.72
N PHE A 277 -3.55 -10.87 -3.31
CA PHE A 277 -3.00 -10.07 -2.22
C PHE A 277 -3.04 -10.82 -0.88
N SER A 278 -4.16 -11.47 -0.55
CA SER A 278 -4.29 -12.25 0.70
C SER A 278 -3.30 -13.41 0.73
N PHE A 279 -3.11 -14.10 -0.40
CA PHE A 279 -2.09 -15.14 -0.55
C PHE A 279 -0.66 -14.58 -0.39
N ALA A 280 -0.33 -13.51 -1.12
CA ALA A 280 0.97 -12.87 -1.07
C ALA A 280 1.31 -12.36 0.34
N ARG A 281 0.36 -11.69 1.01
CA ARG A 281 0.53 -11.20 2.39
C ARG A 281 0.90 -12.32 3.34
N HIS A 282 0.21 -13.46 3.26
CA HIS A 282 0.51 -14.63 4.09
C HIS A 282 1.89 -15.23 3.78
N VAL A 283 2.23 -15.39 2.50
CA VAL A 283 3.54 -15.92 2.08
C VAL A 283 4.68 -15.03 2.56
N TYR A 284 4.56 -13.72 2.41
CA TYR A 284 5.61 -12.77 2.81
C TYR A 284 5.77 -12.71 4.33
N GLU A 285 4.69 -12.77 5.09
CA GLU A 285 4.74 -12.87 6.56
C GLU A 285 5.59 -14.07 6.99
N GLU A 286 5.31 -15.25 6.46
CA GLU A 286 6.03 -16.48 6.83
C GLU A 286 7.47 -16.48 6.31
N VAL A 287 7.72 -15.99 5.10
CA VAL A 287 9.07 -15.87 4.52
C VAL A 287 9.99 -15.01 5.40
N TYR A 288 9.55 -13.82 5.82
CA TYR A 288 10.37 -12.96 6.68
C TYR A 288 10.55 -13.55 8.08
N ARG A 289 9.52 -14.23 8.61
CA ARG A 289 9.61 -14.94 9.88
C ARG A 289 10.62 -16.09 9.82
N GLN A 290 10.67 -16.84 8.72
CA GLN A 290 11.67 -17.89 8.51
C GLN A 290 13.08 -17.31 8.29
N PHE A 291 13.19 -16.19 7.57
CA PHE A 291 14.47 -15.51 7.35
C PHE A 291 15.16 -15.13 8.68
N VAL A 292 14.44 -14.53 9.63
CA VAL A 292 15.02 -14.19 10.94
C VAL A 292 15.37 -15.43 11.78
N LYS A 293 14.61 -16.53 11.66
CA LYS A 293 14.94 -17.82 12.30
C LYS A 293 16.22 -18.42 11.74
N ILE A 294 16.41 -18.36 10.42
CA ILE A 294 17.61 -18.83 9.72
C ILE A 294 18.84 -18.08 10.22
N LEU A 295 18.70 -16.79 10.48
CA LEU A 295 19.71 -15.92 11.08
C LEU A 295 19.83 -16.07 12.61
N ARG A 296 19.21 -17.09 13.21
CA ARG A 296 19.31 -17.43 14.65
C ARG A 296 18.83 -16.31 15.59
N VAL A 297 17.91 -15.45 15.15
CA VAL A 297 17.25 -14.49 16.04
C VAL A 297 16.45 -15.26 17.12
N PRO A 298 16.57 -14.90 18.41
CA PRO A 298 15.86 -15.60 19.49
C PRO A 298 14.34 -15.61 19.31
N LEU A 299 13.69 -16.74 19.61
CA LEU A 299 12.24 -16.91 19.42
C LEU A 299 11.39 -15.88 20.17
N TRP A 300 11.78 -15.51 21.39
CA TRP A 300 11.06 -14.50 22.18
C TRP A 300 11.05 -13.12 21.48
N ARG A 301 12.13 -12.77 20.75
CA ARG A 301 12.22 -11.49 20.02
C ARG A 301 11.35 -11.51 18.77
N ILE A 302 11.28 -12.66 18.10
CA ILE A 302 10.38 -12.88 16.96
C ILE A 302 8.92 -12.76 17.43
N GLU A 303 8.56 -13.41 18.55
CA GLU A 303 7.19 -13.36 19.08
C GLU A 303 6.81 -11.97 19.59
N ALA A 304 7.73 -11.25 20.25
CA ALA A 304 7.52 -9.88 20.70
C ALA A 304 7.27 -8.88 19.56
N ASN A 305 7.61 -9.26 18.32
CA ASN A 305 7.41 -8.44 17.12
C ASN A 305 6.54 -9.16 16.08
N ARG A 306 5.67 -10.09 16.50
CA ARG A 306 4.82 -10.87 15.60
C ARG A 306 3.97 -9.99 14.67
N ASP A 307 3.48 -8.87 15.17
CA ASP A 307 2.65 -7.91 14.44
C ASP A 307 3.38 -7.21 13.29
N VAL A 308 4.71 -7.16 13.34
CA VAL A 308 5.54 -6.58 12.27
C VAL A 308 5.45 -7.40 10.98
N PHE A 309 5.49 -8.73 11.09
CA PHE A 309 5.50 -9.63 9.94
C PHE A 309 4.18 -9.59 9.16
N GLY A 310 3.04 -9.54 9.86
CA GLY A 310 1.72 -9.43 9.23
C GLY A 310 1.43 -8.08 8.58
N ARG A 311 2.22 -7.04 8.91
CA ARG A 311 2.12 -5.67 8.37
C ARG A 311 3.24 -5.34 7.38
N MET A 312 3.86 -6.35 6.78
CA MET A 312 4.93 -6.16 5.80
C MET A 312 4.40 -5.61 4.48
N LEU A 313 3.22 -6.05 4.05
CA LEU A 313 2.57 -5.63 2.81
C LEU A 313 1.27 -4.88 3.09
N GLY A 314 0.95 -3.90 2.25
CA GLY A 314 -0.35 -3.23 2.20
C GLY A 314 -0.91 -3.23 0.78
N LEU A 315 -2.23 -3.21 0.65
CA LEU A 315 -2.94 -3.05 -0.61
C LEU A 315 -3.57 -1.66 -0.65
N VAL A 316 -3.06 -0.77 -1.50
CA VAL A 316 -3.56 0.60 -1.62
C VAL A 316 -4.04 0.82 -3.03
N ARG A 317 -5.36 1.04 -3.19
CA ARG A 317 -6.03 1.16 -4.51
C ARG A 317 -5.60 0.05 -5.48
N GLY A 318 -5.71 -1.20 -5.02
CA GLY A 318 -5.38 -2.38 -5.80
C GLY A 318 -3.89 -2.64 -6.02
N ARG A 319 -2.96 -1.80 -5.56
CA ARG A 319 -1.51 -1.99 -5.74
C ARG A 319 -0.83 -2.43 -4.45
N VAL A 320 0.16 -3.32 -4.58
CA VAL A 320 0.89 -3.89 -3.43
C VAL A 320 2.08 -3.01 -3.07
N PHE A 321 2.18 -2.64 -1.80
CA PHE A 321 3.28 -1.83 -1.25
C PHE A 321 3.95 -2.54 -0.09
N TYR A 322 5.26 -2.39 0.05
CA TYR A 322 5.93 -2.66 1.32
C TYR A 322 5.64 -1.54 2.31
N ASN A 323 5.37 -1.91 3.56
CA ASN A 323 5.53 -0.99 4.67
C ASN A 323 7.01 -0.97 5.08
N LEU A 324 7.72 0.09 4.69
CA LEU A 324 9.15 0.19 4.95
C LEU A 324 9.43 0.19 6.46
N LEU A 325 8.59 0.79 7.30
CA LEU A 325 8.85 0.79 8.75
C LEU A 325 8.79 -0.61 9.36
N SER A 326 7.81 -1.43 8.94
CA SER A 326 7.76 -2.85 9.33
C SER A 326 9.03 -3.58 8.89
N TRP A 327 9.45 -3.35 7.64
CA TRP A 327 10.66 -3.95 7.10
C TRP A 327 11.93 -3.56 7.88
N TYR A 328 12.12 -2.27 8.19
CA TYR A 328 13.25 -1.80 8.99
C TYR A 328 13.20 -2.35 10.43
N ARG A 329 12.02 -2.60 11.01
CA ARG A 329 11.90 -3.27 12.31
C ARG A 329 12.37 -4.71 12.23
N VAL A 330 12.04 -5.46 11.16
CA VAL A 330 12.58 -6.82 10.93
C VAL A 330 14.11 -6.78 10.83
N LEU A 331 14.67 -5.83 10.08
CA LEU A 331 16.12 -5.68 9.99
C LEU A 331 16.76 -5.30 11.33
N ALA A 332 16.12 -4.46 12.13
CA ALA A 332 16.62 -4.06 13.45
C ALA A 332 16.69 -5.24 14.44
N MET A 333 15.98 -6.35 14.19
CA MET A 333 16.11 -7.59 14.96
C MET A 333 17.41 -8.35 14.65
N LEU A 334 18.04 -8.07 13.50
CA LEU A 334 19.23 -8.76 13.05
C LEU A 334 20.48 -8.23 13.77
N PRO A 335 21.37 -9.13 14.22
CA PRO A 335 22.61 -8.72 14.86
C PRO A 335 23.52 -7.92 13.90
N GLY A 336 24.09 -6.82 14.38
CA GLY A 336 25.00 -5.98 13.59
C GLY A 336 24.33 -5.05 12.55
N PHE A 337 23.00 -4.90 12.57
CA PHE A 337 22.24 -4.07 11.62
C PHE A 337 22.80 -2.63 11.46
N ALA A 338 23.16 -1.97 12.57
CA ALA A 338 23.66 -0.60 12.53
C ALA A 338 24.92 -0.41 11.67
N VAL A 339 25.72 -1.46 11.47
CA VAL A 339 26.96 -1.42 10.69
C VAL A 339 26.71 -1.71 9.19
N ASN A 340 25.68 -2.51 8.88
CA ASN A 340 25.41 -3.01 7.52
C ASN A 340 24.11 -2.46 6.89
N ARG A 341 23.50 -1.43 7.47
CA ARG A 341 22.24 -0.82 7.01
C ARG A 341 22.23 -0.49 5.51
N ARG A 342 23.21 0.29 5.03
CA ARG A 342 23.30 0.68 3.61
C ARG A 342 23.39 -0.51 2.66
N PHE A 343 24.10 -1.56 3.06
CA PHE A 343 24.23 -2.78 2.28
C PHE A 343 22.87 -3.50 2.17
N MET A 344 22.11 -3.58 3.26
CA MET A 344 20.76 -4.17 3.26
C MET A 344 19.73 -3.32 2.51
N GLU A 345 19.82 -1.99 2.56
CA GLU A 345 18.96 -1.08 1.79
C GLU A 345 19.21 -1.23 0.27
N GLN A 346 20.49 -1.27 -0.14
CA GLN A 346 20.89 -1.53 -1.52
C GLN A 346 20.46 -2.92 -1.98
N MET A 347 20.59 -3.94 -1.13
CA MET A 347 20.13 -5.30 -1.41
C MET A 347 18.64 -5.33 -1.80
N MET A 348 17.81 -4.51 -1.14
CA MET A 348 16.37 -4.47 -1.38
C MET A 348 15.94 -3.51 -2.48
N GLY A 349 16.86 -2.80 -3.13
CA GLY A 349 16.51 -1.85 -4.19
C GLY A 349 15.71 -0.64 -3.71
N VAL A 350 15.82 -0.30 -2.42
CA VAL A 350 15.20 0.91 -1.88
C VAL A 350 15.92 2.13 -2.46
N LYS A 351 15.22 2.91 -3.30
CA LYS A 351 15.81 4.07 -4.00
C LYS A 351 16.20 5.19 -3.02
N GLU A 352 15.40 5.37 -1.97
CA GLU A 352 15.58 6.42 -0.97
C GLU A 352 15.63 5.83 0.45
N PRO A 353 16.74 5.96 1.18
CA PRO A 353 16.85 5.45 2.54
C PRO A 353 15.91 6.20 3.49
N LEU A 354 15.48 5.53 4.57
CA LEU A 354 14.74 6.21 5.63
C LEU A 354 15.54 7.37 6.25
N PRO A 355 14.87 8.46 6.66
CA PRO A 355 15.50 9.51 7.45
C PRO A 355 16.12 8.95 8.73
N ASP A 356 17.33 9.43 9.09
CA ASP A 356 18.09 8.87 10.21
C ASP A 356 17.37 8.98 11.57
N HIS A 357 16.54 10.01 11.76
CA HIS A 357 15.74 10.18 12.98
C HIS A 357 14.67 9.09 13.14
N ALA A 358 14.01 8.69 12.05
CA ALA A 358 13.01 7.62 12.06
C ALA A 358 13.66 6.27 12.40
N VAL A 359 14.85 6.03 11.85
CA VAL A 359 15.63 4.81 12.12
C VAL A 359 16.18 4.80 13.55
N ALA A 360 16.63 5.94 14.08
CA ALA A 360 17.07 6.05 15.46
C ALA A 360 15.97 5.70 16.47
N GLY A 361 14.70 6.06 16.19
CA GLY A 361 13.56 5.66 17.02
C GLY A 361 13.26 4.16 16.98
N ILE A 362 13.48 3.51 15.83
CA ILE A 362 13.32 2.05 15.67
C ILE A 362 14.46 1.30 16.37
N ILE A 363 15.71 1.72 16.15
CA ILE A 363 16.91 1.10 16.75
C ILE A 363 16.96 1.35 18.26
N GLY A 364 16.58 2.54 18.72
CA GLY A 364 16.62 2.92 20.13
C GLY A 364 15.73 2.06 21.03
N LYS A 365 14.60 1.56 20.49
CA LYS A 365 13.73 0.59 21.18
C LYS A 365 14.25 -0.85 21.12
N ALA A 366 15.11 -1.17 20.15
CA ALA A 366 15.64 -2.51 19.93
C ALA A 366 16.96 -2.80 20.69
N ARG A 367 17.65 -1.79 21.20
CA ARG A 367 18.94 -1.96 21.91
C ARG A 367 18.75 -2.61 23.29
N GLN A 368 19.22 -3.85 23.43
CA GLN A 368 19.59 -4.45 24.71
C GLN A 368 21.10 -4.31 24.96
N THR A 369 21.59 -4.79 26.10
CA THR A 369 22.95 -4.54 26.62
C THR A 369 24.06 -5.06 25.69
N ARG A 370 25.21 -4.37 25.64
CA ARG A 370 26.32 -4.67 24.71
C ARG A 370 26.83 -6.12 24.73
N PHE A 371 26.61 -6.88 25.80
CA PHE A 371 27.15 -8.24 25.95
C PHE A 371 26.28 -9.33 25.28
N SER A 372 24.94 -9.16 25.26
CA SER A 372 24.05 -10.08 24.53
C SER A 372 24.32 -10.03 23.03
N ASP A 373 24.60 -8.84 22.49
CA ASP A 373 24.82 -8.61 21.07
C ASP A 373 25.99 -9.44 20.51
N TYR A 374 27.11 -9.58 21.24
CA TYR A 374 28.26 -10.37 20.77
C TYR A 374 27.96 -11.87 20.71
N SER A 375 27.24 -12.40 21.70
CA SER A 375 26.85 -13.82 21.72
C SER A 375 25.84 -14.14 20.61
N GLU A 376 24.92 -13.23 20.31
CA GLU A 376 23.96 -13.35 19.22
C GLU A 376 24.64 -13.25 17.86
N ILE A 377 25.60 -12.33 17.70
CA ILE A 377 26.44 -12.24 16.49
C ILE A 377 27.20 -13.55 16.27
N ALA A 378 27.85 -14.08 17.31
CA ALA A 378 28.57 -15.34 17.22
C ALA A 378 27.65 -16.51 16.85
N GLY A 379 26.47 -16.60 17.49
CA GLY A 379 25.44 -17.58 17.16
C GLY A 379 24.94 -17.47 15.71
N THR A 380 24.79 -16.25 15.20
CA THR A 380 24.41 -15.99 13.81
C THR A 380 25.49 -16.41 12.84
N ILE A 381 26.75 -16.09 13.12
CA ILE A 381 27.90 -16.49 12.29
C ILE A 381 28.00 -18.03 12.23
N LEU A 382 27.92 -18.71 13.39
CA LEU A 382 27.93 -20.17 13.46
C LEU A 382 26.74 -20.78 12.70
N GLY A 383 25.55 -20.19 12.85
CA GLY A 383 24.35 -20.58 12.11
C GLY A 383 24.51 -20.43 10.60
N LEU A 384 25.06 -19.31 10.14
CA LEU A 384 25.35 -19.04 8.73
C LEU A 384 26.40 -20.02 8.17
N LEU A 385 27.48 -20.28 8.90
CA LEU A 385 28.49 -21.27 8.51
C LEU A 385 27.88 -22.66 8.36
N GLY A 386 27.07 -23.11 9.32
CA GLY A 386 26.35 -24.37 9.23
C GLY A 386 25.37 -24.42 8.03
N ASN A 387 24.64 -23.33 7.79
CA ASN A 387 23.74 -23.20 6.65
C ASN A 387 24.48 -23.25 5.32
N HIS A 388 25.68 -22.64 5.25
CA HIS A 388 26.53 -22.65 4.07
C HIS A 388 27.00 -24.07 3.73
N LEU A 389 27.56 -24.77 4.72
CA LEU A 389 28.09 -26.12 4.55
C LEU A 389 27.02 -27.14 4.16
N LEU A 390 25.78 -26.95 4.64
CA LEU A 390 24.65 -27.85 4.37
C LEU A 390 23.78 -27.40 3.19
N LEU A 391 24.12 -26.31 2.50
CA LEU A 391 23.25 -25.68 1.51
C LEU A 391 22.86 -26.64 0.38
N SER A 392 23.82 -27.34 -0.23
CA SER A 392 23.53 -28.27 -1.33
C SER A 392 22.53 -29.36 -0.91
N GLY A 393 22.72 -29.96 0.27
CA GLY A 393 21.78 -30.94 0.81
C GLY A 393 20.43 -30.36 1.24
N LYS A 394 20.35 -29.06 1.55
CA LYS A 394 19.07 -28.36 1.77
C LYS A 394 18.34 -28.11 0.46
N ILE A 395 19.05 -27.71 -0.60
CA ILE A 395 18.49 -27.53 -1.94
C ILE A 395 17.92 -28.85 -2.46
N THR A 396 18.66 -29.97 -2.35
CA THR A 396 18.15 -31.29 -2.76
C THR A 396 16.89 -31.69 -1.99
N ARG A 397 16.87 -31.52 -0.66
CA ARG A 397 15.68 -31.78 0.16
C ARG A 397 14.52 -30.82 -0.11
N PHE A 398 14.81 -29.61 -0.59
CA PHE A 398 13.78 -28.68 -1.03
C PHE A 398 13.13 -29.19 -2.32
N TYR A 399 13.91 -29.58 -3.33
CA TYR A 399 13.38 -30.17 -4.56
C TYR A 399 12.55 -31.43 -4.29
N GLN A 400 13.02 -32.35 -3.44
CA GLN A 400 12.24 -33.53 -3.06
C GLN A 400 10.86 -33.18 -2.48
N ARG A 401 10.82 -32.24 -1.53
CA ARG A 401 9.55 -31.76 -0.94
C ARG A 401 8.67 -31.06 -1.96
N LEU A 402 9.27 -30.31 -2.87
CA LEU A 402 8.57 -29.60 -3.92
C LEU A 402 7.93 -30.58 -4.90
N ASP A 403 8.68 -31.57 -5.36
CA ASP A 403 8.19 -32.59 -6.28
C ASP A 403 7.11 -33.45 -5.61
N GLU A 404 7.26 -33.80 -4.33
CA GLU A 404 6.22 -34.49 -3.55
C GLU A 404 4.94 -33.66 -3.42
N ALA A 405 5.06 -32.35 -3.17
CA ALA A 405 3.92 -31.46 -2.99
C ALA A 405 3.24 -31.05 -4.31
N LEU A 406 4.00 -31.05 -5.41
CA LEU A 406 3.50 -30.79 -6.78
C LEU A 406 3.07 -32.07 -7.49
N ALA A 407 3.46 -33.26 -7.02
CA ALA A 407 2.94 -34.52 -7.54
C ALA A 407 1.41 -34.50 -7.43
N LEU A 408 0.74 -34.67 -8.56
CA LEU A 408 -0.69 -34.94 -8.56
C LEU A 408 -0.85 -36.32 -7.91
N GLY A 409 -1.77 -36.44 -6.95
CA GLY A 409 -2.22 -37.76 -6.50
C GLY A 409 -2.95 -38.48 -7.65
N ASP A 410 -3.61 -39.58 -7.36
CA ASP A 410 -4.33 -40.37 -8.38
C ASP A 410 -5.48 -39.61 -9.07
N ILE A 411 -5.89 -38.45 -8.54
CA ILE A 411 -7.02 -37.65 -9.00
C ILE A 411 -6.52 -36.30 -9.55
N ALA A 412 -6.95 -35.96 -10.76
CA ALA A 412 -6.66 -34.66 -11.38
C ALA A 412 -7.43 -33.52 -10.68
N LEU A 413 -6.87 -32.30 -10.64
CA LEU A 413 -7.52 -31.16 -9.96
C LEU A 413 -8.91 -30.87 -10.56
N GLU A 414 -9.05 -31.09 -11.86
CA GLU A 414 -10.26 -30.93 -12.67
C GLU A 414 -11.36 -31.91 -12.30
N GLU A 415 -11.06 -32.95 -11.52
CA GLU A 415 -12.02 -33.96 -11.05
C GLU A 415 -12.31 -33.82 -9.55
N MET A 416 -11.53 -33.02 -8.83
CA MET A 416 -11.67 -32.86 -7.38
C MET A 416 -12.95 -32.09 -7.01
N ARG A 417 -13.57 -32.50 -5.88
CA ARG A 417 -14.63 -31.76 -5.20
C ARG A 417 -14.09 -30.53 -4.45
N PRO A 418 -14.95 -29.57 -4.03
CA PRO A 418 -14.51 -28.41 -3.27
C PRO A 418 -13.72 -28.74 -1.99
N ASP A 419 -14.14 -29.77 -1.24
CA ASP A 419 -13.45 -30.23 -0.03
C ASP A 419 -12.05 -30.78 -0.32
N GLU A 420 -11.90 -31.50 -1.43
CA GLU A 420 -10.62 -32.07 -1.89
C GLU A 420 -9.67 -30.97 -2.37
N LEU A 421 -10.18 -29.96 -3.08
CA LEU A 421 -9.42 -28.78 -3.51
C LEU A 421 -8.96 -27.95 -2.30
N ALA A 422 -9.83 -27.74 -1.32
CA ALA A 422 -9.48 -27.04 -0.08
C ALA A 422 -8.37 -27.81 0.69
N ALA A 423 -8.52 -29.13 0.83
CA ALA A 423 -7.49 -29.98 1.42
C ALA A 423 -6.17 -29.94 0.64
N ALA A 424 -6.21 -29.93 -0.69
CA ALA A 424 -5.02 -29.80 -1.54
C ALA A 424 -4.30 -28.47 -1.30
N TYR A 425 -5.04 -27.36 -1.19
CA TYR A 425 -4.48 -26.06 -0.85
C TYR A 425 -3.82 -26.05 0.53
N ARG A 426 -4.50 -26.58 1.56
CA ARG A 426 -3.95 -26.68 2.93
C ARG A 426 -2.69 -27.54 3.00
N ARG A 427 -2.64 -28.65 2.26
CA ARG A 427 -1.43 -29.49 2.15
C ARG A 427 -0.27 -28.72 1.56
N LEU A 428 -0.50 -28.03 0.44
CA LEU A 428 0.51 -27.21 -0.23
C LEU A 428 1.02 -26.10 0.69
N GLN A 429 0.13 -25.39 1.37
CA GLN A 429 0.46 -24.34 2.34
C GLN A 429 1.35 -24.87 3.46
N ASN A 430 1.00 -26.00 4.06
CA ASN A 430 1.73 -26.58 5.19
C ASN A 430 3.10 -27.16 4.81
N GLN A 431 3.21 -27.82 3.66
CA GLN A 431 4.45 -28.49 3.23
C GLN A 431 5.49 -27.52 2.66
N LEU A 432 5.02 -26.53 1.90
CA LEU A 432 5.86 -25.67 1.08
C LEU A 432 5.98 -24.26 1.66
N LEU A 433 4.86 -23.55 1.84
CA LEU A 433 4.90 -22.12 2.17
C LEU A 433 5.57 -21.83 3.52
N THR A 434 5.53 -22.77 4.47
CA THR A 434 6.18 -22.62 5.80
C THR A 434 7.67 -22.99 5.83
N ARG A 435 8.22 -23.56 4.75
CA ARG A 435 9.58 -24.12 4.72
C ARG A 435 10.36 -23.73 3.47
N TRP A 436 10.42 -22.43 3.19
CA TRP A 436 11.15 -21.80 2.08
C TRP A 436 12.64 -21.55 2.39
N ASP A 437 13.28 -22.41 3.18
CA ASP A 437 14.60 -22.17 3.75
C ASP A 437 15.74 -22.19 2.72
N ALA A 438 15.70 -23.11 1.75
CA ALA A 438 16.76 -23.22 0.74
C ALA A 438 16.85 -21.98 -0.18
N PRO A 439 15.75 -21.47 -0.77
CA PRO A 439 15.78 -20.21 -1.52
C PRO A 439 16.32 -19.03 -0.71
N LEU A 440 15.86 -18.86 0.53
CA LEU A 440 16.28 -17.73 1.37
C LEU A 440 17.77 -17.77 1.72
N ILE A 441 18.30 -18.95 2.06
CA ILE A 441 19.72 -19.13 2.35
C ILE A 441 20.56 -18.91 1.08
N ASN A 442 20.10 -19.44 -0.06
CA ASN A 442 20.81 -19.27 -1.33
C ASN A 442 20.87 -17.80 -1.74
N ASP A 443 19.76 -17.07 -1.70
CA ASP A 443 19.70 -15.64 -2.04
C ASP A 443 20.61 -14.80 -1.16
N PHE A 444 20.63 -15.09 0.15
CA PHE A 444 21.54 -14.43 1.08
C PHE A 444 23.01 -14.64 0.69
N PHE A 445 23.42 -15.88 0.39
CA PHE A 445 24.79 -16.15 -0.02
C PHE A 445 25.12 -15.64 -1.42
N ALA A 446 24.17 -15.71 -2.37
CA ALA A 446 24.34 -15.18 -3.72
C ALA A 446 24.76 -13.71 -3.66
N MET A 447 24.08 -12.93 -2.84
CA MET A 447 24.38 -11.52 -2.61
C MET A 447 25.76 -11.30 -1.96
N VAL A 448 26.12 -12.07 -0.93
CA VAL A 448 27.43 -11.97 -0.27
C VAL A 448 28.56 -12.26 -1.25
N TYR A 449 28.49 -13.37 -1.98
CA TYR A 449 29.52 -13.75 -2.95
C TYR A 449 29.56 -12.81 -4.15
N PHE A 450 28.40 -12.31 -4.60
CA PHE A 450 28.34 -11.30 -5.65
C PHE A 450 29.01 -9.97 -5.23
N GLY A 451 28.77 -9.50 -4.01
CA GLY A 451 29.42 -8.30 -3.48
C GLY A 451 30.93 -8.47 -3.28
N VAL A 452 31.35 -9.64 -2.78
CA VAL A 452 32.77 -9.96 -2.59
C VAL A 452 33.49 -10.11 -3.93
N SER A 453 32.90 -10.82 -4.91
CA SER A 453 33.50 -10.96 -6.24
C SER A 453 33.69 -9.60 -6.92
N ARG A 454 32.73 -8.67 -6.79
CA ARG A 454 32.87 -7.30 -7.31
C ARG A 454 34.11 -6.60 -6.73
N LYS A 455 34.28 -6.64 -5.41
CA LYS A 455 35.45 -6.04 -4.74
C LYS A 455 36.76 -6.70 -5.14
N LEU A 456 36.77 -8.01 -5.39
CA LEU A 456 37.96 -8.73 -5.83
C LEU A 456 38.33 -8.38 -7.28
N VAL A 457 37.35 -8.36 -8.18
CA VAL A 457 37.54 -8.00 -9.60
C VAL A 457 38.04 -6.56 -9.72
N ASP A 458 37.42 -5.60 -9.03
CA ASP A 458 37.86 -4.20 -9.00
C ASP A 458 39.31 -4.08 -8.48
N LYS A 459 39.57 -4.62 -7.29
CA LYS A 459 40.88 -4.47 -6.62
C LYS A 459 42.02 -5.24 -7.29
N TRP A 460 41.75 -6.40 -7.89
CA TRP A 460 42.79 -7.30 -8.40
C TRP A 460 42.90 -7.33 -9.92
N CYS A 461 41.84 -6.99 -10.65
CA CYS A 461 41.81 -6.99 -12.10
C CYS A 461 41.64 -5.59 -12.72
N GLY A 462 41.34 -4.56 -11.92
CA GLY A 462 41.28 -3.16 -12.39
C GLY A 462 40.08 -2.86 -13.29
N ASP A 463 38.89 -3.37 -12.92
CA ASP A 463 37.62 -3.17 -13.63
C ASP A 463 36.65 -2.31 -12.78
N PRO A 464 36.79 -0.98 -12.79
CA PRO A 464 35.93 -0.08 -12.01
C PRO A 464 34.48 -0.07 -12.52
N ASP A 465 34.27 -0.38 -13.80
CA ASP A 465 32.96 -0.35 -14.45
C ASP A 465 32.14 -1.65 -14.25
N GLY A 466 32.76 -2.72 -13.74
CA GLY A 466 32.09 -3.98 -13.39
C GLY A 466 31.73 -4.88 -14.58
N THR A 467 32.30 -4.60 -15.76
CA THR A 467 32.05 -5.35 -17.00
C THR A 467 32.65 -6.76 -16.95
N LEU A 468 33.87 -6.89 -16.41
CA LEU A 468 34.60 -8.16 -16.31
C LEU A 468 33.93 -9.12 -15.34
N GLN A 469 33.40 -8.63 -14.20
CA GLN A 469 32.66 -9.48 -13.26
C GLN A 469 31.45 -10.13 -13.94
N ASN A 470 30.70 -9.36 -14.72
CA ASN A 470 29.51 -9.84 -15.41
C ASN A 470 29.86 -10.90 -16.46
N ASP A 471 30.89 -10.66 -17.27
CA ASP A 471 31.36 -11.61 -18.29
C ASP A 471 31.86 -12.92 -17.67
N LEU A 472 32.46 -12.85 -16.47
CA LEU A 472 32.88 -14.04 -15.73
C LEU A 472 31.70 -14.82 -15.16
N ILE A 473 30.60 -14.17 -14.79
CA ILE A 473 29.41 -14.84 -14.25
C ILE A 473 28.52 -15.38 -15.37
N ALA A 474 28.52 -14.72 -16.54
CA ALA A 474 27.76 -15.11 -17.70
C ALA A 474 28.22 -16.47 -18.29
N CYS A 475 27.30 -17.15 -18.98
CA CYS A 475 27.59 -18.29 -19.87
C CYS A 475 28.01 -19.60 -19.18
N GLN A 476 27.17 -20.19 -18.34
CA GLN A 476 27.41 -21.57 -17.88
C GLN A 476 26.34 -22.59 -18.29
N GLY A 477 25.27 -22.17 -18.97
CA GLY A 477 24.13 -23.06 -19.17
C GLY A 477 23.49 -23.48 -17.84
N GLY A 478 22.41 -24.25 -17.90
CA GLY A 478 21.71 -24.72 -16.69
C GLY A 478 20.90 -23.67 -15.93
N ILE A 479 20.78 -22.44 -16.45
CA ILE A 479 19.77 -21.46 -16.01
C ILE A 479 18.47 -21.79 -16.75
N ILE A 480 17.44 -22.20 -16.00
CA ILE A 480 16.16 -22.60 -16.57
C ILE A 480 15.46 -21.47 -17.34
N SER A 481 15.72 -20.22 -16.97
CA SER A 481 15.17 -19.00 -17.59
C SER A 481 15.42 -18.87 -19.10
N ALA A 482 16.52 -19.44 -19.63
CA ALA A 482 16.86 -19.34 -21.06
C ALA A 482 16.26 -20.47 -21.91
N GLU A 483 15.88 -21.60 -21.29
CA GLU A 483 15.34 -22.77 -21.99
C GLU A 483 14.02 -22.46 -22.74
N PRO A 484 13.05 -21.70 -22.19
CA PRO A 484 11.83 -21.33 -22.89
C PRO A 484 12.09 -20.59 -24.20
N ALA A 485 12.98 -19.60 -24.20
CA ALA A 485 13.35 -18.86 -25.42
C ALA A 485 13.98 -19.80 -26.46
N ARG A 486 14.90 -20.67 -26.03
CA ARG A 486 15.56 -21.64 -26.92
C ARG A 486 14.57 -22.64 -27.54
N ARG A 487 13.65 -23.20 -26.75
CA ARG A 487 12.61 -24.10 -27.26
C ARG A 487 11.63 -23.39 -28.20
N MET A 488 11.30 -22.13 -27.90
CA MET A 488 10.48 -21.30 -28.79
C MET A 488 11.17 -21.05 -30.14
N MET A 489 12.48 -20.80 -30.14
CA MET A 489 13.28 -20.71 -31.37
C MET A 489 13.29 -22.04 -32.13
N HIS A 490 13.41 -23.17 -31.44
CA HIS A 490 13.35 -24.48 -32.06
C HIS A 490 11.97 -24.77 -32.71
N LEU A 491 10.87 -24.48 -32.01
CA LEU A 491 9.52 -24.55 -32.59
C LEU A 491 9.39 -23.65 -33.82
N ALA A 492 9.98 -22.46 -33.80
CA ALA A 492 9.96 -21.55 -34.94
C ALA A 492 10.77 -22.07 -36.14
N GLU A 493 11.91 -22.73 -35.92
CA GLU A 493 12.68 -23.41 -36.96
C GLU A 493 11.86 -24.53 -37.61
N MET A 494 11.16 -25.33 -36.79
CA MET A 494 10.28 -26.39 -37.28
C MET A 494 9.11 -25.82 -38.10
N ALA A 495 8.54 -24.70 -37.68
CA ALA A 495 7.47 -24.03 -38.40
C ALA A 495 7.95 -23.33 -39.68
N ARG A 496 9.23 -22.93 -39.78
CA ARG A 496 9.77 -22.15 -40.91
C ARG A 496 9.56 -22.82 -42.27
N ALA A 497 9.68 -24.14 -42.33
CA ALA A 497 9.56 -24.92 -43.56
C ALA A 497 8.11 -25.05 -44.08
N ASP A 498 7.11 -24.83 -43.24
CA ASP A 498 5.70 -25.03 -43.56
C ASP A 498 4.92 -23.70 -43.57
N ALA A 499 4.62 -23.21 -44.78
CA ALA A 499 3.86 -21.97 -44.96
C ALA A 499 2.44 -22.04 -44.37
N SER A 500 1.78 -23.20 -44.45
CA SER A 500 0.41 -23.39 -43.95
C SER A 500 0.37 -23.33 -42.42
N LEU A 501 1.33 -24.00 -41.77
CA LEU A 501 1.48 -23.96 -40.32
C LEU A 501 1.82 -22.56 -39.82
N ARG A 502 2.71 -21.82 -40.49
CA ARG A 502 3.03 -20.42 -40.11
C ARG A 502 1.80 -19.52 -40.15
N THR A 503 1.00 -19.59 -41.21
CA THR A 503 -0.22 -18.79 -41.33
C THR A 503 -1.23 -19.16 -40.24
N ALA A 504 -1.42 -20.46 -39.99
CA ALA A 504 -2.29 -20.93 -38.91
C ALA A 504 -1.81 -20.44 -37.54
N LEU A 505 -0.51 -20.54 -37.22
CA LEU A 505 0.05 -20.06 -35.96
C LEU A 505 -0.06 -18.53 -35.80
N ALA A 506 0.00 -17.77 -36.90
CA ALA A 506 -0.05 -16.30 -36.86
C ALA A 506 -1.45 -15.74 -36.58
N SER A 507 -2.50 -16.36 -37.13
CA SER A 507 -3.86 -15.79 -37.08
C SER A 507 -5.00 -16.80 -36.88
N GLY A 508 -4.73 -18.10 -36.87
CA GLY A 508 -5.73 -19.15 -36.70
C GLY A 508 -6.23 -19.27 -35.25
N SER A 509 -7.38 -19.93 -35.11
CA SER A 509 -7.92 -20.39 -33.83
C SER A 509 -7.16 -21.61 -33.30
N LEU A 510 -7.25 -21.87 -32.00
CA LEU A 510 -6.53 -23.01 -31.39
C LEU A 510 -6.90 -24.35 -32.05
N ALA A 511 -8.19 -24.55 -32.36
CA ALA A 511 -8.67 -25.75 -33.03
C ALA A 511 -8.09 -25.94 -34.44
N GLU A 512 -7.96 -24.86 -35.22
CA GLU A 512 -7.36 -24.90 -36.55
C GLU A 512 -5.86 -25.22 -36.47
N ILE A 513 -5.15 -24.60 -35.53
CA ILE A 513 -3.72 -24.86 -35.32
C ILE A 513 -3.51 -26.33 -34.94
N GLU A 514 -4.29 -26.84 -33.97
CA GLU A 514 -4.19 -28.23 -33.52
C GLU A 514 -4.47 -29.24 -34.63
N GLN A 515 -5.30 -28.93 -35.62
CA GLN A 515 -5.53 -29.82 -36.77
C GLN A 515 -4.34 -29.87 -37.73
N ILE A 516 -3.65 -28.74 -37.93
CA ILE A 516 -2.57 -28.60 -38.91
C ILE A 516 -1.21 -29.01 -38.32
N MET A 517 -1.05 -29.01 -36.99
CA MET A 517 0.23 -29.32 -36.32
C MET A 517 0.80 -30.69 -36.73
N PRO A 518 2.01 -30.72 -37.33
CA PRO A 518 2.75 -31.95 -37.58
C PRO A 518 3.08 -32.70 -36.27
N PRO A 519 3.19 -34.05 -36.28
CA PRO A 519 3.42 -34.83 -35.06
C PRO A 519 4.67 -34.41 -34.27
N ALA A 520 5.77 -34.10 -34.95
CA ALA A 520 7.00 -33.64 -34.30
C ALA A 520 6.82 -32.29 -33.60
N PHE A 521 6.15 -31.33 -34.26
CA PHE A 521 5.84 -30.02 -33.67
C PHE A 521 4.91 -30.16 -32.47
N ARG A 522 3.87 -31.00 -32.60
CA ARG A 522 2.92 -31.28 -31.51
C ARG A 522 3.63 -31.85 -30.28
N SER A 523 4.56 -32.79 -30.46
CA SER A 523 5.31 -33.39 -29.37
C SER A 523 6.16 -32.35 -28.62
N GLU A 524 6.90 -31.49 -29.34
CA GLU A 524 7.71 -30.45 -28.70
C GLU A 524 6.83 -29.36 -28.05
N TYR A 525 5.72 -29.01 -28.67
CA TYR A 525 4.74 -28.08 -28.12
C TYR A 525 4.14 -28.57 -26.80
N HIS A 526 3.69 -29.83 -26.72
CA HIS A 526 3.19 -30.40 -25.46
C HIS A 526 4.29 -30.53 -24.41
N ALA A 527 5.51 -30.93 -24.79
CA ALA A 527 6.65 -30.96 -23.86
C ALA A 527 6.98 -29.57 -23.31
N TYR A 528 6.83 -28.51 -24.13
CA TYR A 528 6.94 -27.13 -23.68
C TYR A 528 5.86 -26.79 -22.65
N LEU A 529 4.59 -27.09 -22.95
CA LEU A 529 3.48 -26.79 -22.04
C LEU A 529 3.55 -27.60 -20.74
N GLU A 530 3.99 -28.84 -20.77
CA GLU A 530 4.15 -29.65 -19.56
C GLU A 530 5.18 -29.03 -18.60
N LYS A 531 6.27 -28.48 -19.14
CA LYS A 531 7.35 -27.90 -18.34
C LYS A 531 7.15 -26.43 -18.00
N PHE A 532 6.56 -25.65 -18.90
CA PHE A 532 6.48 -24.18 -18.83
C PHE A 532 5.05 -23.64 -18.94
N GLY A 533 4.03 -24.51 -18.95
CA GLY A 533 2.63 -24.11 -19.11
C GLY A 533 2.10 -23.23 -17.99
N ASP A 534 2.64 -23.36 -16.77
CA ASP A 534 2.31 -22.52 -15.61
C ASP A 534 2.81 -21.07 -15.74
N ARG A 535 3.66 -20.78 -16.73
CA ARG A 535 4.17 -19.43 -16.97
C ARG A 535 3.10 -18.54 -17.58
N CYS A 536 3.14 -17.27 -17.22
CA CYS A 536 2.26 -16.24 -17.74
C CYS A 536 2.87 -14.87 -17.56
N LEU A 537 2.22 -13.84 -18.10
CA LEU A 537 2.50 -12.47 -17.71
C LEU A 537 2.08 -12.27 -16.26
N GLU A 538 2.86 -11.49 -15.51
CA GLU A 538 2.62 -11.26 -14.08
C GLU A 538 2.56 -12.59 -13.28
N GLU A 539 3.57 -13.45 -13.42
CA GLU A 539 3.58 -14.86 -12.95
C GLU A 539 3.08 -15.10 -11.50
N LEU A 540 3.25 -14.13 -10.61
CA LEU A 540 2.85 -14.23 -9.19
C LEU A 540 1.42 -13.77 -8.90
N LYS A 541 0.68 -13.32 -9.92
CA LYS A 541 -0.73 -12.99 -9.79
C LYS A 541 -1.59 -14.19 -10.12
N LEU A 542 -2.36 -14.67 -9.16
CA LEU A 542 -3.21 -15.85 -9.32
C LEU A 542 -4.31 -15.62 -10.36
N GLU A 543 -4.74 -14.37 -10.58
CA GLU A 543 -5.73 -14.01 -11.59
C GLU A 543 -5.22 -14.08 -13.04
N SER A 544 -3.90 -14.11 -13.26
CA SER A 544 -3.31 -14.13 -14.60
C SER A 544 -3.56 -15.44 -15.33
N ALA A 545 -3.94 -15.37 -16.60
CA ALA A 545 -4.13 -16.54 -17.46
C ALA A 545 -2.77 -17.15 -17.85
N THR A 546 -2.65 -18.46 -17.69
CA THR A 546 -1.46 -19.26 -18.02
C THR A 546 -1.45 -19.72 -19.46
N LEU A 547 -0.33 -20.27 -19.92
CA LEU A 547 -0.26 -20.93 -21.22
C LEU A 547 -1.13 -22.20 -21.29
N HIS A 548 -1.54 -22.77 -20.15
CA HIS A 548 -2.58 -23.79 -20.12
C HIS A 548 -3.97 -23.23 -20.40
N ASP A 549 -4.24 -21.98 -19.98
CA ASP A 549 -5.52 -21.32 -20.17
C ASP A 549 -5.64 -20.70 -21.59
N ASP A 550 -4.57 -20.04 -22.04
CA ASP A 550 -4.48 -19.42 -23.37
C ASP A 550 -3.07 -19.60 -23.98
N PRO A 551 -2.85 -20.63 -24.80
CA PRO A 551 -1.56 -20.87 -25.45
C PRO A 551 -1.34 -20.00 -26.70
N LEU A 552 -2.31 -19.19 -27.14
CA LEU A 552 -2.21 -18.47 -28.40
C LEU A 552 -1.06 -17.46 -28.40
N LEU A 553 -0.76 -16.85 -27.25
CA LEU A 553 0.39 -15.95 -27.13
C LEU A 553 1.70 -16.65 -27.54
N LEU A 554 1.92 -17.89 -27.07
CA LEU A 554 3.08 -18.70 -27.42
C LEU A 554 3.11 -19.02 -28.91
N LEU A 555 2.00 -19.53 -29.45
CA LEU A 555 1.91 -19.96 -30.84
C LEU A 555 2.13 -18.80 -31.82
N ARG A 556 1.56 -17.63 -31.52
CA ARG A 556 1.74 -16.40 -32.30
C ARG A 556 3.19 -15.92 -32.24
N SER A 557 3.81 -15.94 -31.07
CA SER A 557 5.23 -15.60 -30.92
C SER A 557 6.14 -16.54 -31.71
N VAL A 558 5.84 -17.84 -31.74
CA VAL A 558 6.54 -18.83 -32.58
C VAL A 558 6.39 -18.51 -34.07
N ALA A 559 5.18 -18.17 -34.54
CA ALA A 559 4.93 -17.79 -35.93
C ALA A 559 5.82 -16.62 -36.37
N ARG A 560 5.94 -15.59 -35.52
CA ARG A 560 6.76 -14.39 -35.80
C ARG A 560 8.24 -14.69 -35.85
N LEU A 561 8.73 -15.55 -34.97
CA LEU A 561 10.11 -15.99 -35.04
C LEU A 561 10.41 -16.75 -36.34
N ALA A 562 9.45 -17.53 -36.84
CA ALA A 562 9.60 -18.29 -38.07
C ALA A 562 9.69 -17.39 -39.33
N GLU A 563 9.32 -16.11 -39.22
CA GLU A 563 9.45 -15.10 -40.31
C GLU A 563 10.89 -14.56 -40.46
N ARG A 564 11.80 -14.78 -39.50
CA ARG A 564 13.19 -14.27 -39.57
C ARG A 564 14.12 -15.21 -40.36
N ASP A 565 14.97 -14.64 -41.22
CA ASP A 565 15.95 -15.38 -42.05
C ASP A 565 17.14 -15.94 -41.24
N ALA A 566 17.55 -15.27 -40.16
CA ALA A 566 18.63 -15.72 -39.27
C ALA A 566 18.26 -15.49 -37.81
N LEU A 567 18.43 -16.52 -36.98
CA LEU A 567 18.34 -16.41 -35.52
C LEU A 567 19.65 -15.81 -34.99
N PRO A 568 19.62 -14.95 -33.95
CA PRO A 568 20.84 -14.39 -33.37
C PRO A 568 21.76 -15.51 -32.87
N VAL A 569 22.97 -15.60 -33.43
CA VAL A 569 23.99 -16.51 -32.92
C VAL A 569 24.55 -15.90 -31.62
N SER A 570 24.42 -16.65 -30.53
CA SER A 570 24.92 -16.27 -29.21
C SER A 570 26.44 -16.09 -29.23
N ARG A 571 26.94 -14.84 -29.12
CA ARG A 571 28.39 -14.49 -29.04
C ARG A 571 28.99 -14.71 -27.65
N SER A 572 28.27 -15.39 -26.78
CA SER A 572 28.51 -15.41 -25.34
C SER A 572 29.73 -16.26 -24.96
N ALA A 573 30.07 -17.27 -25.77
CA ALA A 573 31.27 -18.09 -25.61
C ALA A 573 32.58 -17.29 -25.80
N ASP A 574 32.60 -16.35 -26.77
CA ASP A 574 33.78 -15.53 -27.07
C ASP A 574 34.07 -14.50 -25.97
N LEU A 575 33.01 -13.93 -25.39
CA LEU A 575 33.10 -12.98 -24.27
C LEU A 575 33.69 -13.65 -23.01
N ALA A 576 33.18 -14.83 -22.64
CA ALA A 576 33.67 -15.57 -21.48
C ALA A 576 35.15 -15.99 -21.61
N ALA A 577 35.59 -16.36 -22.82
CA ALA A 577 36.98 -16.67 -23.10
C ALA A 577 37.90 -15.43 -22.92
N SER A 578 37.46 -14.28 -23.44
CA SER A 578 38.21 -13.01 -23.30
C SER A 578 38.33 -12.54 -21.84
N ALA A 579 37.27 -12.73 -21.05
CA ALA A 579 37.23 -12.40 -19.63
C ALA A 579 38.20 -13.27 -18.81
N THR A 580 38.22 -14.58 -19.10
CA THR A 580 39.13 -15.53 -18.43
C THR A 580 40.60 -15.18 -18.71
N GLN A 581 40.92 -14.80 -19.95
CA GLN A 581 42.27 -14.38 -20.34
C GLN A 581 42.73 -13.12 -19.59
N ARG A 582 41.85 -12.13 -19.40
CA ARG A 582 42.15 -10.92 -18.61
C ARG A 582 42.48 -11.25 -17.15
N VAL A 583 41.73 -12.17 -16.54
CA VAL A 583 41.99 -12.63 -15.17
C VAL A 583 43.33 -13.37 -15.06
N ASP A 584 43.65 -14.23 -16.04
CA ASP A 584 44.93 -14.96 -16.09
C ASP A 584 46.13 -14.03 -16.13
N VAL A 585 46.04 -12.94 -16.90
CA VAL A 585 47.08 -11.91 -16.95
C VAL A 585 47.19 -11.16 -15.63
N ALA A 586 46.06 -10.72 -15.05
CA ALA A 586 46.05 -9.91 -13.83
C ALA A 586 46.53 -10.67 -12.58
N LEU A 587 46.27 -11.98 -12.49
CA LEU A 587 46.60 -12.81 -11.33
C LEU A 587 47.86 -13.66 -11.50
N ARG A 588 48.61 -13.45 -12.60
CA ARG A 588 49.84 -14.20 -12.92
C ARG A 588 50.83 -14.18 -11.74
N GLY A 589 51.30 -15.36 -11.33
CA GLY A 589 52.29 -15.53 -10.25
C GLY A 589 51.74 -15.44 -8.81
N ARG A 590 50.44 -15.16 -8.60
CA ARG A 590 49.84 -14.99 -7.26
C ARG A 590 48.93 -16.16 -6.88
N ARG A 591 49.52 -17.33 -6.59
CA ARG A 591 48.80 -18.60 -6.35
C ARG A 591 47.66 -18.54 -5.34
N PHE A 592 47.87 -17.93 -4.17
CA PHE A 592 46.81 -17.82 -3.16
C PHE A 592 45.65 -16.91 -3.59
N ARG A 593 45.96 -15.76 -4.21
CA ARG A 593 44.92 -14.85 -4.72
C ARG A 593 44.13 -15.50 -5.83
N ARG A 594 44.79 -16.27 -6.70
CA ARG A 594 44.11 -17.04 -7.76
C ARG A 594 43.15 -18.07 -7.17
N TRP A 595 43.59 -18.87 -6.20
CA TRP A 595 42.72 -19.84 -5.53
C TRP A 595 41.51 -19.18 -4.87
N LEU A 596 41.70 -18.09 -4.13
CA LEU A 596 40.59 -17.38 -3.47
C LEU A 596 39.64 -16.73 -4.50
N PHE A 597 40.18 -16.18 -5.58
CA PHE A 597 39.39 -15.63 -6.69
C PHE A 597 38.52 -16.72 -7.35
N ASP A 598 39.13 -17.84 -7.73
CA ASP A 598 38.45 -18.95 -8.39
C ASP A 598 37.36 -19.55 -7.47
N PHE A 599 37.64 -19.67 -6.17
CA PHE A 599 36.65 -20.09 -5.18
C PHE A 599 35.46 -19.12 -5.10
N VAL A 600 35.71 -17.82 -4.95
CA VAL A 600 34.65 -16.82 -4.81
C VAL A 600 33.82 -16.71 -6.09
N ILE A 601 34.45 -16.76 -7.27
CA ILE A 601 33.75 -16.73 -8.56
C ILE A 601 32.94 -18.02 -8.76
N GLY A 602 33.49 -19.19 -8.44
CA GLY A 602 32.76 -20.46 -8.48
C GLY A 602 31.51 -20.43 -7.60
N GLN A 603 31.66 -19.98 -6.35
CA GLN A 603 30.53 -19.80 -5.44
C GLN A 603 29.52 -18.76 -5.95
N THR A 604 29.98 -17.66 -6.53
CA THR A 604 29.09 -16.64 -7.11
C THR A 604 28.26 -17.24 -8.24
N ARG A 605 28.88 -17.97 -9.17
CA ARG A 605 28.22 -18.64 -10.29
C ARG A 605 27.17 -19.64 -9.83
N ASP A 606 27.54 -20.56 -8.92
CA ASP A 606 26.62 -21.56 -8.42
C ASP A 606 25.40 -20.94 -7.73
N ARG A 607 25.62 -19.94 -6.85
CA ARG A 607 24.52 -19.29 -6.12
C ARG A 607 23.60 -18.46 -7.02
N VAL A 608 24.14 -17.80 -8.05
CA VAL A 608 23.33 -17.06 -9.04
C VAL A 608 22.49 -18.03 -9.88
N ARG A 609 23.05 -19.16 -10.33
CA ARG A 609 22.30 -20.21 -11.03
C ARG A 609 21.19 -20.77 -10.15
N ASP A 610 21.53 -21.17 -8.92
CA ASP A 610 20.57 -21.74 -7.97
C ASP A 610 19.46 -20.73 -7.65
N ARG A 611 19.77 -19.43 -7.59
CA ARG A 611 18.78 -18.36 -7.38
C ARG A 611 17.74 -18.30 -8.50
N GLU A 612 18.17 -18.31 -9.76
CA GLU A 612 17.24 -18.28 -10.90
C GLU A 612 16.41 -19.56 -10.97
N ASN A 613 17.01 -20.73 -10.74
CA ASN A 613 16.29 -22.00 -10.76
C ASN A 613 15.27 -22.11 -9.61
N LEU A 614 15.65 -21.73 -8.39
CA LEU A 614 14.71 -21.71 -7.24
C LEU A 614 13.61 -20.63 -7.42
N ARG A 615 13.88 -19.54 -8.14
CA ARG A 615 12.87 -18.55 -8.52
C ARG A 615 11.82 -19.15 -9.47
N PHE A 616 12.22 -19.99 -10.41
CA PHE A 616 11.28 -20.70 -11.29
C PHE A 616 10.37 -21.66 -10.52
N GLU A 617 10.89 -22.36 -9.52
CA GLU A 617 10.08 -23.24 -8.69
C GLU A 617 8.97 -22.50 -7.93
N ARG A 618 9.21 -21.24 -7.55
CA ARG A 618 8.15 -20.38 -7.01
C ARG A 618 7.01 -20.19 -8.01
N THR A 619 7.31 -19.99 -9.30
CA THR A 619 6.29 -19.85 -10.36
C THR A 619 5.44 -21.13 -10.47
N ARG A 620 6.05 -22.32 -10.41
CA ARG A 620 5.30 -23.59 -10.41
C ARG A 620 4.36 -23.73 -9.21
N VAL A 621 4.77 -23.30 -8.02
CA VAL A 621 3.88 -23.29 -6.84
C VAL A 621 2.71 -22.33 -7.01
N PHE A 622 2.96 -21.12 -7.53
CA PHE A 622 1.87 -20.17 -7.82
C PHE A 622 0.93 -20.71 -8.91
N GLY A 623 1.46 -21.36 -9.95
CA GLY A 623 0.66 -22.05 -10.97
C GLY A 623 -0.24 -23.13 -10.38
N ARG A 624 0.28 -23.95 -9.46
CA ARG A 624 -0.52 -24.95 -8.74
C ARG A 624 -1.62 -24.33 -7.88
N VAL A 625 -1.30 -23.29 -7.10
CA VAL A 625 -2.28 -22.57 -6.28
C VAL A 625 -3.37 -21.96 -7.16
N ARG A 626 -2.98 -21.31 -8.26
CA ARG A 626 -3.89 -20.73 -9.24
C ARG A 626 -4.87 -21.77 -9.76
N ARG A 627 -4.39 -22.94 -10.23
CA ARG A 627 -5.25 -24.01 -10.74
C ARG A 627 -6.25 -24.50 -9.69
N ILE A 628 -5.83 -24.66 -8.44
CA ILE A 628 -6.74 -25.03 -7.34
C ILE A 628 -7.88 -24.03 -7.21
N PHE A 629 -7.58 -22.72 -7.19
CA PHE A 629 -8.62 -21.70 -7.06
C PHE A 629 -9.47 -21.52 -8.32
N VAL A 630 -8.90 -21.68 -9.51
CA VAL A 630 -9.67 -21.68 -10.77
C VAL A 630 -10.68 -22.82 -10.77
N GLU A 631 -10.26 -24.04 -10.41
CA GLU A 631 -11.18 -25.18 -10.31
C GLU A 631 -12.21 -24.95 -9.20
N LEU A 632 -11.80 -24.44 -8.05
CA LEU A 632 -12.74 -24.11 -6.96
C LEU A 632 -13.79 -23.08 -7.41
N GLY A 633 -13.37 -22.03 -8.12
CA GLY A 633 -14.26 -21.04 -8.71
C GLY A 633 -15.29 -21.64 -9.67
N LYS A 634 -14.87 -22.59 -10.53
CA LYS A 634 -15.79 -23.35 -11.40
C LYS A 634 -16.83 -24.13 -10.59
N ARG A 635 -16.44 -24.80 -9.50
CA ARG A 635 -17.40 -25.55 -8.64
C ARG A 635 -18.36 -24.60 -7.93
N LEU A 636 -17.85 -23.52 -7.35
CA LEU A 636 -18.69 -22.55 -6.62
C LEU A 636 -19.68 -21.85 -7.56
N HIS A 637 -19.28 -21.55 -8.78
CA HIS A 637 -20.20 -21.06 -9.81
C HIS A 637 -21.25 -22.11 -10.19
N ALA A 638 -20.86 -23.36 -10.42
CA ALA A 638 -21.79 -24.45 -10.72
C ALA A 638 -22.81 -24.71 -9.59
N LEU A 639 -22.42 -24.44 -8.33
CA LEU A 639 -23.30 -24.49 -7.16
C LEU A 639 -24.17 -23.23 -6.99
N GLY A 640 -24.06 -22.24 -7.88
CA GLY A 640 -24.78 -20.97 -7.81
C GLY A 640 -24.27 -20.01 -6.71
N VAL A 641 -23.12 -20.29 -6.10
CA VAL A 641 -22.51 -19.44 -5.06
C VAL A 641 -21.85 -18.20 -5.65
N LEU A 642 -21.27 -18.31 -6.85
CA LEU A 642 -20.68 -17.22 -7.62
C LEU A 642 -21.47 -16.94 -8.90
N GLU A 643 -21.45 -15.69 -9.37
CA GLU A 643 -22.07 -15.30 -10.64
C GLU A 643 -21.23 -15.74 -11.83
N ASP A 644 -19.91 -15.57 -11.77
CA ASP A 644 -18.93 -16.12 -12.71
C ASP A 644 -17.84 -16.92 -11.98
N ALA A 645 -17.27 -17.94 -12.63
CA ALA A 645 -16.21 -18.77 -12.04
C ALA A 645 -14.96 -17.95 -11.65
N ARG A 646 -14.63 -16.89 -12.39
CA ARG A 646 -13.48 -16.00 -12.12
C ARG A 646 -13.76 -14.98 -11.03
N ASP A 647 -14.99 -14.87 -10.53
CA ASP A 647 -15.28 -14.03 -9.36
C ASP A 647 -14.52 -14.51 -8.10
N ILE A 648 -14.02 -15.75 -8.10
CA ILE A 648 -13.13 -16.30 -7.07
C ILE A 648 -11.91 -15.41 -6.80
N PHE A 649 -11.40 -14.69 -7.80
CA PHE A 649 -10.23 -13.80 -7.63
C PHE A 649 -10.55 -12.57 -6.77
N TYR A 650 -11.82 -12.18 -6.68
CA TYR A 650 -12.30 -11.09 -5.84
C TYR A 650 -12.61 -11.51 -4.41
N LEU A 651 -12.36 -12.77 -4.06
CA LEU A 651 -12.42 -13.29 -2.69
C LEU A 651 -11.02 -13.44 -2.12
N GLU A 652 -10.86 -13.31 -0.80
CA GLU A 652 -9.62 -13.70 -0.14
C GLU A 652 -9.49 -15.23 -0.11
N ALA A 653 -8.25 -15.72 0.01
CA ALA A 653 -7.98 -17.15 0.06
C ALA A 653 -8.74 -17.83 1.21
N GLU A 654 -8.74 -17.23 2.40
CA GLU A 654 -9.43 -17.76 3.58
C GLU A 654 -10.95 -17.60 3.51
N GLU A 655 -11.50 -16.65 2.74
CA GLU A 655 -12.94 -16.57 2.50
C GLU A 655 -13.42 -17.71 1.61
N SER A 656 -12.64 -17.99 0.56
CA SER A 656 -12.93 -19.07 -0.41
C SER A 656 -12.80 -20.45 0.22
N ILE A 657 -11.69 -20.69 0.91
CA ILE A 657 -11.41 -21.96 1.59
C ILE A 657 -12.31 -22.11 2.82
N GLY A 658 -12.49 -21.03 3.59
CA GLY A 658 -13.36 -21.02 4.76
C GLY A 658 -14.83 -21.23 4.44
N PHE A 659 -15.30 -20.87 3.24
CA PHE A 659 -16.65 -21.19 2.81
C PHE A 659 -16.87 -22.71 2.68
N VAL A 660 -15.87 -23.43 2.20
CA VAL A 660 -15.88 -24.90 2.12
C VAL A 660 -15.74 -25.54 3.50
N GLU A 661 -14.86 -24.98 4.34
CA GLU A 661 -14.54 -25.53 5.67
C GLU A 661 -15.53 -25.11 6.78
N GLY A 662 -16.47 -24.21 6.50
CA GLY A 662 -17.45 -23.70 7.47
C GLY A 662 -16.92 -22.62 8.42
N THR A 663 -15.86 -21.93 8.03
CA THR A 663 -15.22 -20.83 8.80
C THR A 663 -15.42 -19.45 8.17
N ALA A 664 -16.09 -19.35 7.02
CA ALA A 664 -16.40 -18.07 6.39
C ALA A 664 -17.35 -17.23 7.25
N VAL A 665 -17.03 -15.93 7.37
CA VAL A 665 -17.84 -14.96 8.12
C VAL A 665 -19.09 -14.53 7.34
N THR A 666 -19.05 -14.62 6.01
CA THR A 666 -20.19 -14.38 5.13
C THR A 666 -20.41 -15.58 4.22
N THR A 667 -21.66 -15.96 4.03
CA THR A 667 -22.07 -16.99 3.07
C THR A 667 -22.47 -16.39 1.71
N ASN A 668 -22.66 -15.07 1.64
CA ASN A 668 -23.03 -14.38 0.40
C ASN A 668 -21.77 -13.93 -0.37
N LEU A 669 -21.06 -14.92 -0.91
CA LEU A 669 -19.82 -14.67 -1.67
C LEU A 669 -20.06 -13.90 -2.97
N ARG A 670 -21.22 -14.07 -3.60
CA ARG A 670 -21.60 -13.34 -4.82
C ARG A 670 -21.60 -11.83 -4.61
N GLU A 671 -22.33 -11.35 -3.59
CA GLU A 671 -22.41 -9.91 -3.32
C GLU A 671 -21.05 -9.35 -2.85
N LEU A 672 -20.27 -10.14 -2.11
CA LEU A 672 -18.92 -9.73 -1.70
C LEU A 672 -18.00 -9.54 -2.92
N ALA A 673 -18.02 -10.49 -3.87
CA ALA A 673 -17.25 -10.38 -5.09
C ALA A 673 -17.72 -9.17 -5.94
N ARG A 674 -19.04 -8.95 -6.07
CA ARG A 674 -19.60 -7.80 -6.80
C ARG A 674 -19.15 -6.46 -6.20
N LEU A 675 -19.24 -6.30 -4.89
CA LEU A 675 -18.80 -5.09 -4.17
C LEU A 675 -17.32 -4.77 -4.48
N ARG A 676 -16.46 -5.79 -4.42
CA ARG A 676 -15.03 -5.62 -4.68
C ARG A 676 -14.73 -5.39 -6.16
N LYS A 677 -15.48 -5.97 -7.09
CA LYS A 677 -15.37 -5.66 -8.52
C LYS A 677 -15.67 -4.19 -8.80
N GLU A 678 -16.74 -3.67 -8.21
CA GLU A 678 -17.13 -2.25 -8.33
C GLU A 678 -16.05 -1.32 -7.76
N GLU A 679 -15.51 -1.65 -6.58
CA GLU A 679 -14.42 -0.90 -5.97
C GLU A 679 -13.15 -0.91 -6.84
N PHE A 680 -12.77 -2.09 -7.35
CA PHE A 680 -11.52 -2.26 -8.11
C PHE A 680 -11.57 -1.66 -9.51
N ALA A 681 -12.74 -1.53 -10.12
CA ALA A 681 -12.92 -0.92 -11.43
C ALA A 681 -12.42 0.55 -11.47
N GLY A 682 -12.44 1.25 -10.33
CA GLY A 682 -11.98 2.64 -10.20
C GLY A 682 -10.49 2.81 -9.91
N PHE A 683 -9.70 1.74 -9.77
CA PHE A 683 -8.31 1.84 -9.28
C PHE A 683 -7.26 2.23 -10.33
N ASP A 684 -7.61 2.21 -11.61
CA ASP A 684 -6.68 2.64 -12.68
C ASP A 684 -6.80 4.11 -13.06
N THR A 685 -7.87 4.81 -12.64
CA THR A 685 -8.06 6.23 -12.97
C THR A 685 -7.13 7.19 -12.23
N ASP A 686 -6.74 6.89 -10.99
CA ASP A 686 -5.82 7.70 -10.19
C ASP A 686 -4.87 6.79 -9.38
N PRO A 687 -3.83 6.26 -10.04
CA PRO A 687 -2.92 5.32 -9.41
C PRO A 687 -2.07 6.01 -8.32
N PRO A 688 -1.84 5.35 -7.18
CA PRO A 688 -0.91 5.84 -6.17
C PRO A 688 0.51 5.93 -6.75
N SER A 689 1.28 6.89 -6.24
CA SER A 689 2.71 7.01 -6.53
C SER A 689 3.49 5.79 -6.03
N ASP A 690 4.65 5.51 -6.61
CA ASP A 690 5.51 4.37 -6.21
C ASP A 690 5.96 4.42 -4.74
N ARG A 691 6.03 5.63 -4.19
CA ARG A 691 6.39 5.89 -2.80
C ARG A 691 5.56 7.05 -2.25
N PHE A 692 4.94 6.85 -1.09
CA PHE A 692 4.16 7.87 -0.40
C PHE A 692 4.10 7.61 1.10
N GLU A 693 3.63 8.61 1.84
CA GLU A 693 3.52 8.56 3.29
C GLU A 693 2.05 8.62 3.71
N THR A 694 1.73 7.99 4.83
CA THR A 694 0.40 8.10 5.45
C THR A 694 0.52 8.33 6.94
N LEU A 695 -0.43 9.06 7.51
CA LEU A 695 -0.54 9.32 8.94
C LEU A 695 -1.88 8.78 9.46
N GLY A 696 -1.84 8.08 10.60
CA GLY A 696 -3.03 7.54 11.24
C GLY A 696 -3.66 6.39 10.44
N VAL A 697 -4.97 6.49 10.19
CA VAL A 697 -5.73 5.47 9.46
C VAL A 697 -5.44 5.61 7.96
N VAL A 698 -4.85 4.57 7.36
CA VAL A 698 -4.33 4.58 5.98
C VAL A 698 -5.37 5.06 4.96
N TYR A 699 -6.59 4.53 5.02
CA TYR A 699 -7.63 4.78 4.01
C TYR A 699 -8.55 5.98 4.33
N VAL A 700 -8.19 6.81 5.31
CA VAL A 700 -9.00 7.98 5.70
C VAL A 700 -8.18 9.25 5.54
N GLY A 701 -8.59 10.11 4.60
CA GLY A 701 -8.04 11.45 4.37
C GLY A 701 -6.64 11.53 3.76
N ASN A 702 -5.87 10.43 3.78
CA ASN A 702 -4.52 10.42 3.24
C ASN A 702 -4.51 10.54 1.72
N ALA A 703 -3.56 11.30 1.20
CA ALA A 703 -3.23 11.31 -0.23
C ALA A 703 -2.21 10.21 -0.51
N PHE A 704 -2.41 9.42 -1.57
CA PHE A 704 -1.47 8.37 -1.98
C PHE A 704 -0.52 8.85 -3.08
N GLN A 705 -0.12 10.11 -3.02
CA GLN A 705 0.76 10.76 -3.99
C GLN A 705 2.11 11.10 -3.35
N ALA A 706 3.17 11.10 -4.15
CA ALA A 706 4.50 11.47 -3.68
C ALA A 706 4.54 12.96 -3.32
N ALA A 707 5.24 13.30 -2.24
CA ALA A 707 5.41 14.68 -1.80
C ALA A 707 6.27 15.54 -2.76
N ARG A 708 6.96 14.91 -3.73
CA ARG A 708 7.84 15.58 -4.70
C ARG A 708 7.65 14.98 -6.09
N ALA A 709 7.25 15.80 -7.06
CA ALA A 709 7.23 15.39 -8.46
C ALA A 709 8.68 15.20 -8.98
N SER A 710 8.95 14.09 -9.67
CA SER A 710 10.23 13.91 -10.36
C SER A 710 10.33 14.92 -11.51
N VAL A 711 11.38 15.74 -11.52
CA VAL A 711 11.67 16.62 -12.65
C VAL A 711 12.04 15.74 -13.85
N LEU A 712 11.22 15.77 -14.90
CA LEU A 712 11.55 15.13 -16.18
C LEU A 712 12.77 15.86 -16.77
N ALA A 713 13.90 15.15 -16.90
CA ALA A 713 15.09 15.70 -17.53
C ALA A 713 14.81 16.07 -19.00
N THR A 714 15.15 17.27 -19.44
CA THR A 714 15.03 17.70 -20.84
C THR A 714 16.31 17.32 -21.61
N GLY A 715 16.18 16.60 -22.75
CA GLY A 715 17.29 16.23 -23.63
C GLY A 715 16.99 15.04 -24.55
N ASP A 716 17.75 14.92 -25.65
CA ASP A 716 17.67 13.82 -26.63
C ASP A 716 18.59 12.63 -26.30
N GLU A 717 19.37 12.74 -25.24
CA GLU A 717 20.20 11.67 -24.72
C GLU A 717 19.72 11.25 -23.32
N ARG A 718 19.71 9.93 -23.10
CA ARG A 718 19.54 9.31 -21.80
C ARG A 718 20.68 8.34 -21.54
N LYS A 719 21.00 8.18 -20.27
CA LYS A 719 21.96 7.20 -19.80
C LYS A 719 21.27 6.27 -18.80
N GLY A 720 21.31 4.98 -19.10
CA GLY A 720 20.97 3.92 -18.17
C GLY A 720 22.21 3.08 -17.84
N ILE A 721 21.97 1.86 -17.41
CA ILE A 721 23.00 0.86 -17.13
C ILE A 721 23.06 -0.12 -18.30
N GLY A 722 24.18 -0.14 -19.02
CA GLY A 722 24.45 -1.11 -20.08
C GLY A 722 24.47 -2.53 -19.51
N CYS A 723 23.67 -3.42 -20.09
CA CYS A 723 23.52 -4.80 -19.61
C CYS A 723 24.16 -5.80 -20.55
N CYS A 724 23.86 -5.74 -21.85
CA CYS A 724 24.40 -6.63 -22.86
C CYS A 724 25.06 -5.79 -23.96
N PRO A 725 26.36 -5.99 -24.25
CA PRO A 725 27.08 -5.21 -25.26
C PRO A 725 26.45 -5.30 -26.66
N GLY A 726 26.63 -4.23 -27.43
CA GLY A 726 26.17 -4.12 -28.81
C GLY A 726 25.47 -2.79 -29.07
N VAL A 727 25.58 -2.31 -30.30
CA VAL A 727 24.93 -1.07 -30.75
C VAL A 727 23.85 -1.46 -31.75
N VAL A 728 22.62 -1.02 -31.49
CA VAL A 728 21.49 -1.23 -32.40
C VAL A 728 20.72 0.06 -32.56
N ARG A 729 20.30 0.31 -33.80
CA ARG A 729 19.40 1.40 -34.17
C ARG A 729 18.11 0.81 -34.71
N GLY A 730 16.98 1.34 -34.26
CA GLY A 730 15.67 0.90 -34.71
C GLY A 730 14.54 1.72 -34.08
N ARG A 731 13.31 1.36 -34.45
CA ARG A 731 12.11 2.02 -33.94
C ARG A 731 11.77 1.53 -32.54
N ALA A 732 11.53 2.45 -31.62
CA ALA A 732 11.04 2.17 -30.28
C ALA A 732 9.60 1.65 -30.34
N ARG A 733 9.35 0.51 -29.69
CA ARG A 733 8.01 -0.04 -29.46
C ARG A 733 7.73 0.01 -27.96
N VAL A 734 6.98 1.03 -27.52
CA VAL A 734 6.62 1.22 -26.11
C VAL A 734 5.46 0.32 -25.75
N ILE A 735 5.71 -0.63 -24.84
CA ILE A 735 4.73 -1.62 -24.37
C ILE A 735 4.49 -1.40 -22.89
N LEU A 736 3.26 -0.99 -22.55
CA LEU A 736 2.80 -0.88 -21.16
C LEU A 736 2.09 -2.16 -20.70
N ASP A 737 1.39 -2.83 -21.62
CA ASP A 737 0.73 -4.11 -21.40
C ASP A 737 1.18 -5.13 -22.46
N PRO A 738 1.88 -6.21 -22.07
CA PRO A 738 2.39 -7.21 -22.99
C PRO A 738 1.33 -8.18 -23.54
N ARG A 739 0.13 -8.26 -22.97
CA ARG A 739 -0.89 -9.28 -23.34
C ARG A 739 -1.30 -9.25 -24.81
N HIS A 740 -1.33 -8.06 -25.39
CA HIS A 740 -1.70 -7.84 -26.80
C HIS A 740 -0.56 -7.17 -27.59
N ALA A 741 0.63 -7.12 -27.02
CA ALA A 741 1.73 -6.40 -27.62
C ALA A 741 2.33 -7.19 -28.79
N ILE A 742 2.56 -6.48 -29.89
CA ILE A 742 3.20 -7.03 -31.08
C ILE A 742 4.48 -6.23 -31.31
N ILE A 743 5.59 -6.95 -31.51
CA ILE A 743 6.89 -6.39 -31.86
C ILE A 743 7.22 -6.87 -33.27
N HIS A 744 7.53 -5.92 -34.15
CA HIS A 744 7.96 -6.24 -35.50
C HIS A 744 9.48 -6.43 -35.58
N PRO A 745 9.99 -7.22 -36.54
CA PRO A 745 11.43 -7.39 -36.74
C PRO A 745 12.14 -6.04 -36.90
N GLY A 746 13.22 -5.84 -36.14
CA GLY A 746 14.01 -4.61 -36.16
C GLY A 746 13.62 -3.57 -35.10
N GLU A 747 12.47 -3.73 -34.43
CA GLU A 747 12.03 -2.83 -33.37
C GLU A 747 12.76 -3.07 -32.03
N ILE A 748 12.99 -1.99 -31.29
CA ILE A 748 13.55 -1.98 -29.94
C ILE A 748 12.39 -2.03 -28.94
N LEU A 749 12.39 -3.03 -28.05
CA LEU A 749 11.39 -3.18 -27.00
C LEU A 749 11.64 -2.13 -25.91
N VAL A 750 10.65 -1.28 -25.66
CA VAL A 750 10.67 -0.27 -24.60
C VAL A 750 9.56 -0.59 -23.59
N ALA A 751 9.92 -0.81 -22.33
CA ALA A 751 8.95 -1.15 -21.28
C ALA A 751 9.27 -0.45 -19.96
N PRO A 752 8.26 -0.14 -19.13
CA PRO A 752 8.52 0.42 -17.79
C PRO A 752 9.21 -0.62 -16.89
N ARG A 753 8.87 -1.89 -17.10
CA ARG A 753 9.31 -3.03 -16.31
C ARG A 753 9.09 -4.31 -17.09
N THR A 754 9.81 -5.35 -16.72
CA THR A 754 9.71 -6.66 -17.36
C THR A 754 9.60 -7.73 -16.27
N ASP A 755 8.75 -8.71 -16.51
CA ASP A 755 8.66 -9.93 -15.71
C ASP A 755 9.12 -11.13 -16.56
N PRO A 756 9.34 -12.32 -15.97
CA PRO A 756 9.79 -13.47 -16.72
C PRO A 756 8.87 -13.91 -17.88
N GLY A 757 7.56 -13.62 -17.82
CA GLY A 757 6.60 -13.90 -18.88
C GLY A 757 6.84 -13.10 -20.18
N TRP A 758 7.58 -11.99 -20.11
CA TRP A 758 7.97 -11.19 -21.29
C TRP A 758 8.94 -11.92 -22.24
N ILE A 759 9.48 -13.07 -21.83
CA ILE A 759 10.36 -13.89 -22.65
C ILE A 759 9.74 -14.27 -24.00
N MET A 760 8.40 -14.24 -24.13
CA MET A 760 7.68 -14.50 -25.37
C MET A 760 7.84 -13.37 -26.41
N LEU A 761 8.26 -12.18 -25.97
CA LEU A 761 8.42 -10.98 -26.81
C LEU A 761 9.90 -10.73 -27.16
N PHE A 762 10.82 -11.11 -26.29
CA PHE A 762 12.26 -10.83 -26.46
C PHE A 762 12.85 -11.38 -27.77
N PRO A 763 12.51 -12.60 -28.23
CA PRO A 763 13.06 -13.14 -29.46
C PRO A 763 12.71 -12.34 -30.73
N ALA A 764 11.65 -11.52 -30.69
CA ALA A 764 11.26 -10.66 -31.81
C ALA A 764 12.01 -9.31 -31.83
N ALA A 765 12.49 -8.83 -30.68
CA ALA A 765 13.13 -7.53 -30.56
C ALA A 765 14.57 -7.51 -31.12
N SER A 766 15.02 -6.33 -31.54
CA SER A 766 16.42 -6.07 -31.94
C SER A 766 17.26 -5.51 -30.79
N GLY A 767 16.61 -4.94 -29.77
CA GLY A 767 17.22 -4.47 -28.54
C GLY A 767 16.18 -4.23 -27.43
N LEU A 768 16.65 -4.00 -26.21
CA LEU A 768 15.82 -3.89 -25.01
C LEU A 768 16.15 -2.63 -24.19
N LEU A 769 15.13 -1.82 -23.91
CA LEU A 769 15.19 -0.66 -23.01
C LEU A 769 14.15 -0.81 -21.90
N VAL A 770 14.61 -0.82 -20.64
CA VAL A 770 13.72 -0.95 -19.48
C VAL A 770 13.92 0.19 -18.48
N GLU A 771 12.82 0.86 -18.11
CA GLU A 771 12.84 1.99 -17.17
C GLU A 771 13.30 1.56 -15.77
N HIS A 772 12.74 0.46 -15.27
CA HIS A 772 13.09 -0.12 -13.97
C HIS A 772 13.71 -1.51 -14.14
N GLY A 773 14.97 -1.67 -13.75
CA GLY A 773 15.67 -2.96 -13.77
C GLY A 773 17.11 -2.80 -13.33
N SER A 774 17.71 -3.85 -12.74
CA SER A 774 19.13 -3.85 -12.35
C SER A 774 19.95 -4.74 -13.29
N LEU A 775 21.29 -4.69 -13.17
CA LEU A 775 22.21 -5.61 -13.88
C LEU A 775 21.95 -7.10 -13.62
N LEU A 776 21.25 -7.41 -12.53
CA LEU A 776 20.86 -8.76 -12.09
C LEU A 776 19.37 -9.03 -12.27
N SER A 777 18.66 -8.15 -12.96
CA SER A 777 17.27 -8.39 -13.33
C SER A 777 17.19 -9.57 -14.30
N HIS A 778 16.07 -10.27 -14.26
CA HIS A 778 15.83 -11.42 -15.13
C HIS A 778 15.95 -11.02 -16.61
N SER A 779 15.42 -9.85 -16.98
CA SER A 779 15.52 -9.35 -18.35
C SER A 779 16.94 -9.06 -18.80
N ALA A 780 17.80 -8.55 -17.91
CA ALA A 780 19.22 -8.40 -18.20
C ALA A 780 19.93 -9.74 -18.41
N ILE A 781 19.58 -10.77 -17.62
CA ILE A 781 20.15 -12.13 -17.77
C ILE A 781 19.70 -12.74 -19.10
N VAL A 782 18.40 -12.73 -19.39
CA VAL A 782 17.85 -13.33 -20.63
C VAL A 782 18.36 -12.60 -21.87
N ALA A 783 18.42 -11.27 -21.86
CA ALA A 783 18.97 -10.50 -22.97
C ALA A 783 20.43 -10.89 -23.27
N ARG A 784 21.26 -11.13 -22.25
CA ARG A 784 22.64 -11.60 -22.41
C ARG A 784 22.74 -13.01 -22.98
N GLU A 785 21.94 -13.95 -22.46
CA GLU A 785 21.90 -15.32 -22.97
C GLU A 785 21.53 -15.36 -24.46
N MET A 786 20.67 -14.43 -24.87
CA MET A 786 20.24 -14.23 -26.26
C MET A 786 21.19 -13.35 -27.10
N GLY A 787 22.20 -12.71 -26.50
CA GLY A 787 23.08 -11.76 -27.18
C GLY A 787 22.36 -10.49 -27.68
N MET A 788 21.24 -10.11 -27.06
CA MET A 788 20.43 -8.95 -27.42
C MET A 788 20.94 -7.69 -26.70
N PRO A 789 21.34 -6.62 -27.42
CA PRO A 789 21.75 -5.36 -26.82
C PRO A 789 20.68 -4.80 -25.87
N ALA A 790 21.09 -4.47 -24.64
CA ALA A 790 20.13 -4.10 -23.59
C ALA A 790 20.64 -3.01 -22.65
N VAL A 791 19.76 -2.07 -22.29
CA VAL A 791 20.00 -1.03 -21.28
C VAL A 791 18.82 -1.01 -20.30
N VAL A 792 19.11 -0.94 -19.00
CA VAL A 792 18.10 -0.92 -17.92
C VAL A 792 18.33 0.26 -16.97
N SER A 793 17.42 0.49 -16.01
CA SER A 793 17.50 1.62 -15.08
C SER A 793 17.56 2.97 -15.82
N ILE A 794 16.54 3.25 -16.64
CA ILE A 794 16.44 4.46 -17.45
C ILE A 794 15.27 5.31 -16.96
N PRO A 795 15.47 6.25 -16.02
CA PRO A 795 14.36 6.99 -15.41
C PRO A 795 13.55 7.79 -16.45
N GLY A 796 12.22 7.68 -16.40
CA GLY A 796 11.29 8.41 -17.27
C GLY A 796 11.28 7.91 -18.72
N LEU A 797 11.78 6.71 -19.00
CA LEU A 797 11.90 6.15 -20.35
C LEU A 797 10.57 6.12 -21.11
N THR A 798 9.50 5.60 -20.49
CA THR A 798 8.19 5.44 -21.14
C THR A 798 7.43 6.77 -21.31
N ALA A 799 7.77 7.77 -20.49
CA ALA A 799 7.33 9.14 -20.67
C ALA A 799 8.08 9.83 -21.82
N TRP A 800 9.38 9.55 -21.95
CA TRP A 800 10.31 10.18 -22.89
C TRP A 800 10.20 9.64 -24.33
N LEU A 801 10.19 8.32 -24.51
CA LEU A 801 10.01 7.68 -25.82
C LEU A 801 8.55 7.38 -26.09
N LYS A 802 8.14 7.54 -27.35
CA LYS A 802 6.85 7.10 -27.87
C LYS A 802 7.06 6.01 -28.92
N THR A 803 6.04 5.17 -29.08
CA THR A 803 6.06 4.13 -30.10
C THR A 803 6.22 4.75 -31.49
N GLY A 804 7.25 4.33 -32.22
CA GLY A 804 7.62 4.84 -33.53
C GLY A 804 8.86 5.74 -33.54
N ASP A 805 9.33 6.22 -32.39
CA ASP A 805 10.56 7.04 -32.31
C ASP A 805 11.79 6.23 -32.78
N GLU A 806 12.67 6.85 -33.56
CA GLU A 806 13.97 6.25 -33.92
C GLU A 806 14.96 6.41 -32.76
N VAL A 807 15.55 5.30 -32.34
CA VAL A 807 16.44 5.25 -31.18
C VAL A 807 17.69 4.46 -31.52
N GLU A 808 18.85 5.01 -31.15
CA GLU A 808 20.10 4.27 -31.06
C GLU A 808 20.38 3.92 -29.60
N LEU A 809 20.66 2.65 -29.32
CA LEU A 809 21.10 2.21 -28.00
C LEU A 809 22.47 1.53 -28.08
N ASP A 810 23.32 1.87 -27.12
CA ASP A 810 24.59 1.18 -26.86
C ASP A 810 24.50 0.43 -25.53
N GLY A 811 24.33 -0.88 -25.63
CA GLY A 811 24.20 -1.77 -24.48
C GLY A 811 25.49 -1.96 -23.67
N SER A 812 26.63 -1.44 -24.13
CA SER A 812 27.92 -1.47 -23.43
C SER A 812 28.08 -0.25 -22.53
N THR A 813 27.85 0.96 -23.07
CA THR A 813 28.00 2.21 -22.32
C THR A 813 26.73 2.63 -21.57
N GLY A 814 25.58 2.03 -21.91
CA GLY A 814 24.27 2.40 -21.39
C GLY A 814 23.70 3.68 -22.01
N ARG A 815 24.28 4.16 -23.11
CA ARG A 815 23.87 5.39 -23.80
C ARG A 815 22.67 5.13 -24.72
N ILE A 816 21.71 6.04 -24.71
CA ILE A 816 20.50 5.99 -25.53
C ILE A 816 20.29 7.35 -26.16
N ILE A 817 20.15 7.39 -27.48
CA ILE A 817 19.97 8.63 -28.25
C ILE A 817 18.66 8.51 -29.02
N ARG A 818 17.77 9.49 -28.86
CA ARG A 818 16.61 9.66 -29.73
C ARG A 818 17.07 10.40 -30.99
N VAL A 819 16.99 9.75 -32.14
CA VAL A 819 17.46 10.32 -33.40
C VAL A 819 16.37 11.17 -34.02
N ALA A 820 16.65 12.44 -34.31
CA ALA A 820 15.71 13.32 -35.00
C ALA A 820 15.46 12.83 -36.43
N ALA A 821 14.21 12.90 -36.89
CA ALA A 821 13.78 12.40 -38.20
C ALA A 821 14.44 13.09 -39.43
N SER A 822 15.35 14.05 -39.24
CA SER A 822 16.00 14.84 -40.29
C SER A 822 17.34 14.29 -40.79
N GLU A 823 17.84 13.15 -40.30
CA GLU A 823 19.10 12.54 -40.78
C GLU A 823 18.88 11.26 -41.60
N VAL A 824 17.75 11.18 -42.33
CA VAL A 824 17.58 10.17 -43.38
C VAL A 824 17.88 10.82 -44.73
N SER A 825 19.16 11.06 -45.02
CA SER A 825 19.62 11.16 -46.40
C SER A 825 20.40 9.90 -46.73
N HIS A 826 19.89 9.18 -47.72
CA HIS A 826 20.51 8.03 -48.38
C HIS A 826 22.04 8.12 -48.45
N ALA A 827 22.71 7.12 -47.87
CA ALA A 827 23.96 6.63 -48.42
C ALA A 827 23.70 5.15 -48.78
N GLU A 828 23.56 4.92 -50.08
CA GLU A 828 23.48 3.60 -50.72
C GLU A 828 24.73 2.76 -50.48
#